data_AF-A0A9N6ZFC6-F1
#
_entry.id   AF-A0A9N6ZFC6-F1
#
_cell.length_a   1.000
_cell.length_b   1.000
_cell.length_c   1.000
_cell.angle_alpha   90.00
_cell.angle_beta   90.00
_cell.angle_gamma   90.00
#
_symmetry.space_group_name_H-M   'P 1'
#
loop_
_entity.id
_entity.type
_entity.pdbx_description
1 polymer ?
#
loop_
_entity_poly.entity_id
_entity_poly.type
_entity_poly.pdbx_seq_one_letter_code
_entity_poly.pdbx_strand_id
1 'polypeptide(L)'
;MWSEILVNLSLSMLGYYTILKVLPRLKEMFLKANISGTDLNKVEKVQIPEAAGVITSCIFLIIMFIFIPFPFGKQLLHKEWDFPHQEFVQFVAALLSICCMVLLGFADDVLNLRWRHKLLLPTIATLPLLMVYYVNYNSTTVIIPKPLRFLVGHDIDLGIFYYLYMGMLAVFCTNAINIYAGVNGLEVGQSIVIAASIILFNFIELNVDSRSNHLFSLFFMIPYFFTSLALLRFNWYPASVFVGDTFCYFSGMTIAVVAILGHFSKTALLFFIPQIINFIFSLPQLFHLLPCPRHRLPRLNPESGLLNPSVFQFKEKSLKPIGRLILKLYQLVGFVRIENAIDRDDDLSQSTNCTLINYAIKIIGPIHERDLVIRLLAFQYSSDILYMFYATVISILAVDFHVYPRRFVKTETFGYSLMDVGVGTYVFAHGLLGSSTCHSKGQWSKIFPIIGLGILRLLSVKSLDYHEHVSEYGVHWNFFFTLALIKGISAMLKLQVRPAVIATSILAFYEIVLKLGLQNWILSDYPRTDLVSSNREGVFSLFGYLALYYTSMEIGDYLKKPKTNFRDWIGLLIRLLALSFLSWNALPYFEAVFGLPSRRLANTTFCVWMVTYNLILLTCCLTSDLLLVTVDYRRKRTLSSEALNMKPLLREPYSMQFINRNGMLYFLLANLLTGLINLSFDTVNMNSYSSMTILVGYVALLSSSVAYLSASIYGY
;
A
#
# COMPACT_ATOMS: atom_id res chain seq x y z
N MET A 1 -21.81 10.53 11.62
CA MET A 1 -20.58 10.19 10.90
C MET A 1 -19.63 11.37 10.72
N TRP A 2 -19.83 12.29 9.75
CA TRP A 2 -18.83 13.33 9.46
C TRP A 2 -18.55 14.26 10.65
N SER A 3 -19.58 14.55 11.47
CA SER A 3 -19.43 15.26 12.74
C SER A 3 -18.54 14.51 13.73
N GLU A 4 -18.74 13.20 13.90
CA GLU A 4 -17.90 12.36 14.79
C GLU A 4 -16.45 12.33 14.32
N ILE A 5 -16.23 12.16 13.01
CA ILE A 5 -14.89 12.18 12.40
C ILE A 5 -14.22 13.53 12.64
N LEU A 6 -14.94 14.65 12.47
CA LEU A 6 -14.41 15.99 12.67
C LEU A 6 -14.02 16.25 14.14
N VAL A 7 -14.86 15.83 15.09
CA VAL A 7 -14.55 15.90 16.52
C VAL A 7 -13.32 15.06 16.84
N ASN A 8 -13.29 13.81 16.35
CA ASN A 8 -12.16 12.91 16.55
C ASN A 8 -10.86 13.53 16.01
N LEU A 9 -10.88 14.07 14.79
CA LEU A 9 -9.75 14.74 14.17
C LEU A 9 -9.28 15.95 15.01
N SER A 10 -10.22 16.74 15.53
CA SER A 10 -9.93 17.91 16.36
C SER A 10 -9.25 17.53 17.68
N LEU A 11 -9.78 16.51 18.37
CA LEU A 11 -9.17 15.97 19.59
C LEU A 11 -7.80 15.34 19.31
N SER A 12 -7.65 14.69 18.16
CA SER A 12 -6.38 14.10 17.71
C SER A 12 -5.30 15.14 17.47
N MET A 13 -5.65 16.26 16.83
CA MET A 13 -4.75 17.41 16.67
C MET A 13 -4.38 18.03 18.02
N LEU A 14 -5.34 18.19 18.94
CA LEU A 14 -5.07 18.65 20.30
C LEU A 14 -4.09 17.71 21.03
N GLY A 15 -4.29 16.39 20.88
CA GLY A 15 -3.40 15.35 21.36
C GLY A 15 -1.97 15.51 20.86
N TYR A 16 -1.81 15.70 19.55
CA TYR A 16 -0.52 15.97 18.91
C TYR A 16 0.19 17.16 19.57
N TYR A 17 -0.48 18.31 19.70
CA TYR A 17 0.10 19.50 20.34
C TYR A 17 0.40 19.30 21.83
N THR A 18 -0.42 18.51 22.52
CA THR A 18 -0.22 18.20 23.94
C THR A 18 1.05 17.38 24.15
N ILE A 19 1.27 16.33 23.35
CA ILE A 19 2.51 15.53 23.39
C ILE A 19 3.74 16.42 23.14
N LEU A 20 3.68 17.31 22.14
CA LEU A 20 4.79 18.22 21.84
C LEU A 20 5.19 19.11 23.02
N LYS A 21 4.24 19.46 23.90
CA LYS A 21 4.51 20.29 25.09
C LYS A 21 4.90 19.46 26.32
N VAL A 22 4.27 18.31 26.50
CA VAL A 22 4.41 17.47 27.71
C VAL A 22 5.68 16.64 27.66
N LEU A 23 5.97 15.99 26.53
CA LEU A 23 7.07 15.04 26.41
C LEU A 23 8.44 15.63 26.79
N PRO A 24 8.83 16.84 26.32
CA PRO A 24 10.10 17.47 26.74
C PRO A 24 10.22 17.68 28.25
N ARG A 25 9.12 18.02 28.93
CA ARG A 25 9.10 18.28 30.38
C ARG A 25 9.24 17.01 31.21
N LEU A 26 8.80 15.88 30.68
CA LEU A 26 8.87 14.60 31.37
C LEU A 26 10.22 13.89 31.16
N LYS A 27 11.04 14.27 30.18
CA LYS A 27 12.32 13.60 29.89
C LYS A 27 13.21 13.44 31.12
N GLU A 28 13.35 14.48 31.92
CA GLU A 28 14.17 14.44 33.14
C GLU A 28 13.66 13.44 34.17
N MET A 29 12.34 13.22 34.25
CA MET A 29 11.77 12.24 35.17
C MET A 29 12.16 10.81 34.78
N PHE A 30 12.15 10.49 33.49
CA PHE A 30 12.56 9.17 32.99
C PHE A 30 14.05 8.92 33.25
N LEU A 31 14.89 9.94 33.02
CA LEU A 31 16.31 9.87 33.36
C LEU A 31 16.53 9.68 34.86
N LYS A 32 15.81 10.42 35.72
CA LYS A 32 15.88 10.27 37.19
C LYS A 32 15.40 8.89 37.66
N ALA A 33 14.47 8.28 36.94
CA ALA A 33 13.95 6.94 37.21
C ALA A 33 14.85 5.82 36.65
N ASN A 34 15.99 6.13 36.04
CA ASN A 34 16.87 5.19 35.31
C ASN A 34 16.15 4.43 34.18
N ILE A 35 15.10 5.02 33.60
CA ILE A 35 14.42 4.51 32.41
C ILE A 35 15.06 5.20 31.21
N SER A 36 16.27 4.75 30.86
CA SER A 36 17.08 5.32 29.78
C SER A 36 17.92 4.27 29.06
N GLY A 37 18.25 4.55 27.80
CA GLY A 37 19.10 3.72 26.96
C GLY A 37 20.21 4.55 26.30
N THR A 38 21.33 3.89 25.98
CA THR A 38 22.39 4.50 25.16
C THR A 38 22.11 4.29 23.68
N ASP A 39 22.28 5.33 22.87
CA ASP A 39 22.24 5.17 21.42
C ASP A 39 23.44 4.34 20.93
N LEU A 40 23.17 3.09 20.55
CA LEU A 40 24.19 2.14 20.12
C LEU A 40 24.79 2.54 18.76
N ASN A 41 24.05 3.30 17.96
CA ASN A 41 24.42 3.73 16.61
C ASN A 41 25.08 5.11 16.55
N LYS A 42 25.44 5.69 17.70
CA LYS A 42 26.18 6.96 17.79
C LYS A 42 27.52 6.81 18.50
N VAL A 43 28.47 7.67 18.17
CA VAL A 43 29.79 7.74 18.82
C VAL A 43 29.63 8.23 20.26
N GLU A 44 28.89 9.33 20.44
CA GLU A 44 28.57 9.85 21.76
C GLU A 44 27.57 8.94 22.48
N LYS A 45 27.99 8.41 23.64
CA LYS A 45 27.17 7.52 24.47
C LYS A 45 26.38 8.29 25.51
N VAL A 46 25.51 9.18 25.04
CA VAL A 46 24.56 9.92 25.90
C VAL A 46 23.39 9.01 26.28
N GLN A 47 22.93 9.12 27.53
CA GLN A 47 21.71 8.47 28.00
C GLN A 47 20.48 9.22 27.45
N ILE A 48 19.63 8.50 26.74
CA ILE A 48 18.39 9.01 26.15
C ILE A 48 17.23 8.36 26.93
N PRO A 49 16.19 9.12 27.33
CA PRO A 49 15.06 8.55 28.02
C PRO A 49 14.35 7.50 27.15
N GLU A 50 14.10 6.33 27.74
CA GLU A 50 13.45 5.17 27.12
C GLU A 50 11.95 5.18 27.43
N ALA A 51 11.16 4.29 26.81
CA ALA A 51 9.74 4.10 27.10
C ALA A 51 8.86 5.34 26.91
N ALA A 52 9.27 6.31 26.07
CA ALA A 52 8.46 7.51 25.80
C ALA A 52 7.12 7.20 25.13
N GLY A 53 6.94 5.97 24.60
CA GLY A 53 5.66 5.43 24.15
C GLY A 53 4.55 5.52 25.21
N VAL A 54 4.88 5.49 26.50
CA VAL A 54 3.88 5.58 27.59
C VAL A 54 3.17 6.93 27.59
N ILE A 55 3.86 8.03 27.29
CA ILE A 55 3.27 9.39 27.27
C ILE A 55 2.28 9.48 26.11
N THR A 56 2.71 9.02 24.94
CA THR A 56 1.92 9.03 23.71
C THR A 56 0.66 8.19 23.85
N SER A 57 0.79 6.98 24.37
CA SER A 57 -0.33 6.07 24.59
C SER A 57 -1.28 6.55 25.70
N CYS A 58 -0.80 7.17 26.77
CA CYS A 58 -1.66 7.79 27.77
C CYS A 58 -2.48 8.94 27.18
N ILE A 59 -1.87 9.81 26.36
CA ILE A 59 -2.59 10.90 25.70
C ILE A 59 -3.59 10.35 24.68
N PHE A 60 -3.25 9.28 23.95
CA PHE A 60 -4.20 8.54 23.12
C PHE A 60 -5.41 8.05 23.93
N LEU A 61 -5.19 7.38 25.08
CA LEU A 61 -6.28 6.89 25.93
C LEU A 61 -7.16 8.03 26.46
N ILE A 62 -6.57 9.17 26.87
CA ILE A 62 -7.32 10.35 27.30
C ILE A 62 -8.21 10.89 26.18
N ILE A 63 -7.67 11.02 24.96
CA ILE A 63 -8.45 11.44 23.78
C ILE A 63 -9.62 10.49 23.57
N MET A 64 -9.35 9.19 23.61
CA MET A 64 -10.38 8.17 23.38
C MET A 64 -11.45 8.19 24.46
N PHE A 65 -11.10 8.37 25.74
CA PHE A 65 -12.07 8.51 26.83
C PHE A 65 -12.96 9.73 26.67
N ILE A 66 -12.39 10.87 26.26
CA ILE A 66 -13.17 12.07 25.93
C ILE A 66 -14.05 11.82 24.69
N PHE A 67 -13.59 11.00 23.75
CA PHE A 67 -14.29 10.74 22.50
C PHE A 67 -15.47 9.74 22.64
N ILE A 68 -15.47 8.86 23.66
CA ILE A 68 -16.54 7.86 23.92
C ILE A 68 -17.97 8.40 23.73
N PRO A 69 -18.39 9.52 24.32
CA PRO A 69 -19.79 9.97 24.22
C PRO A 69 -20.19 10.43 22.81
N PHE A 70 -19.26 10.75 21.91
CA PHE A 70 -19.59 11.37 20.61
C PHE A 70 -20.22 10.40 19.60
N PRO A 71 -19.69 9.18 19.38
CA PRO A 71 -20.37 8.16 18.57
C PRO A 71 -21.79 7.82 19.03
N PHE A 72 -22.06 7.97 20.33
CA PHE A 72 -23.34 7.62 20.97
C PHE A 72 -24.18 8.84 21.36
N GLY A 73 -23.75 10.05 20.97
CA GLY A 73 -24.27 11.30 21.49
C GLY A 73 -25.75 11.53 21.18
N LYS A 74 -26.22 11.07 20.02
CA LYS A 74 -27.64 11.19 19.63
C LYS A 74 -28.54 10.37 20.57
N GLN A 75 -28.13 9.15 20.90
CA GLN A 75 -28.85 8.25 21.80
C GLN A 75 -28.74 8.70 23.27
N LEU A 76 -27.61 9.32 23.65
CA LEU A 76 -27.45 9.92 24.98
C LEU A 76 -28.34 11.15 25.19
N LEU A 77 -28.56 11.95 24.15
CA LEU A 77 -29.36 13.19 24.23
C LEU A 77 -30.86 12.94 24.03
N HIS A 78 -31.23 11.93 23.21
CA HIS A 78 -32.62 11.59 22.92
C HIS A 78 -32.99 10.25 23.58
N LYS A 79 -33.66 10.33 24.74
CA LYS A 79 -34.12 9.16 25.53
C LYS A 79 -35.07 8.20 24.80
N GLU A 80 -35.58 8.59 23.64
CA GLU A 80 -36.48 7.78 22.82
C GLU A 80 -35.73 6.72 21.99
N TRP A 81 -34.41 6.81 21.88
CA TRP A 81 -33.61 5.87 21.08
C TRP A 81 -32.94 4.84 21.98
N ASP A 82 -33.04 3.56 21.63
CA ASP A 82 -32.34 2.49 22.32
C ASP A 82 -30.82 2.69 22.25
N PHE A 83 -30.14 2.47 23.37
CA PHE A 83 -28.71 2.64 23.45
C PHE A 83 -27.98 1.48 22.74
N PRO A 84 -27.03 1.75 21.82
CA PRO A 84 -26.32 0.74 21.05
C PRO A 84 -25.24 0.06 21.90
N HIS A 85 -25.68 -0.87 22.76
CA HIS A 85 -24.82 -1.56 23.72
C HIS A 85 -23.72 -2.38 23.05
N GLN A 86 -23.97 -2.97 21.88
CA GLN A 86 -23.00 -3.82 21.19
C GLN A 86 -21.77 -3.02 20.74
N GLU A 87 -21.99 -1.89 20.07
CA GLU A 87 -20.94 -0.99 19.60
C GLU A 87 -20.21 -0.32 20.77
N PHE A 88 -20.94 0.04 21.82
CA PHE A 88 -20.33 0.59 23.04
C PHE A 88 -19.40 -0.44 23.72
N VAL A 89 -19.83 -1.69 23.86
CA VAL A 89 -19.03 -2.77 24.45
C VAL A 89 -17.79 -3.07 23.59
N GLN A 90 -17.90 -3.05 22.26
CA GLN A 90 -16.74 -3.13 21.35
C GLN A 90 -15.74 -2.01 21.59
N PHE A 91 -16.23 -0.78 21.69
CA PHE A 91 -15.38 0.39 21.92
C PHE A 91 -14.64 0.31 23.25
N VAL A 92 -15.34 -0.07 24.34
CA VAL A 92 -14.74 -0.17 25.67
C VAL A 92 -13.77 -1.35 25.76
N ALA A 93 -14.08 -2.51 25.19
CA ALA A 93 -13.19 -3.67 25.21
C ALA A 93 -11.94 -3.49 24.36
N ALA A 94 -12.06 -2.79 23.23
CA ALA A 94 -10.93 -2.32 22.43
C ALA A 94 -9.99 -1.45 23.27
N LEU A 95 -10.53 -0.43 23.95
CA LEU A 95 -9.74 0.44 24.83
C LEU A 95 -9.14 -0.30 26.02
N LEU A 96 -9.87 -1.24 26.61
CA LEU A 96 -9.36 -2.06 27.72
C LEU A 96 -8.17 -2.91 27.27
N SER A 97 -8.26 -3.54 26.10
CA SER A 97 -7.17 -4.36 25.54
C SER A 97 -5.93 -3.50 25.23
N ILE A 98 -6.12 -2.32 24.65
CA ILE A 98 -5.04 -1.35 24.39
C ILE A 98 -4.43 -0.84 25.70
N CYS A 99 -5.24 -0.47 26.68
CA CYS A 99 -4.79 0.01 27.99
C CYS A 99 -3.99 -1.06 28.75
N CYS A 100 -4.49 -2.30 28.78
CA CYS A 100 -3.75 -3.43 29.35
C CYS A 100 -2.41 -3.62 28.64
N MET A 101 -2.38 -3.53 27.31
CA MET A 101 -1.14 -3.67 26.56
C MET A 101 -0.13 -2.55 26.84
N VAL A 102 -0.59 -1.31 26.97
CA VAL A 102 0.26 -0.16 27.36
C VAL A 102 0.89 -0.40 28.72
N LEU A 103 0.09 -0.85 29.70
CA LEU A 103 0.58 -1.18 31.03
C LEU A 103 1.64 -2.29 30.98
N LEU A 104 1.37 -3.37 30.24
CA LEU A 104 2.28 -4.50 30.12
C LEU A 104 3.56 -4.18 29.37
N GLY A 105 3.49 -3.35 28.32
CA GLY A 105 4.65 -2.86 27.61
C GLY A 105 5.52 -1.96 28.48
N PHE A 106 4.90 -1.08 29.28
CA PHE A 106 5.63 -0.27 30.26
C PHE A 106 6.26 -1.11 31.37
N ALA A 107 5.55 -2.15 31.84
CA ALA A 107 6.11 -3.11 32.78
C ALA A 107 7.28 -3.89 32.17
N ASP A 108 7.25 -4.26 30.88
CA ASP A 108 8.36 -4.90 30.18
C ASP A 108 9.59 -3.97 30.09
N ASP A 109 9.39 -2.69 29.74
CA ASP A 109 10.45 -1.69 29.70
C ASP A 109 11.13 -1.49 31.08
N VAL A 110 10.35 -1.47 32.16
CA VAL A 110 10.88 -1.27 33.53
C VAL A 110 11.51 -2.55 34.09
N LEU A 111 10.87 -3.70 33.90
CA LEU A 111 11.26 -4.97 34.55
C LEU A 111 12.18 -5.84 33.68
N ASN A 112 12.35 -5.51 32.39
CA ASN A 112 13.09 -6.30 31.40
C ASN A 112 12.68 -7.79 31.41
N LEU A 113 11.43 -8.06 31.05
CA LEU A 113 10.86 -9.40 31.20
C LEU A 113 11.50 -10.40 30.21
N ARG A 114 11.58 -11.66 30.64
CA ARG A 114 12.05 -12.76 29.77
C ARG A 114 11.12 -12.93 28.55
N TRP A 115 11.69 -13.35 27.42
CA TRP A 115 10.98 -13.53 26.14
C TRP A 115 9.66 -14.29 26.22
N ARG A 116 9.54 -15.29 27.11
CA ARG A 116 8.29 -16.04 27.32
C ARG A 116 7.10 -15.16 27.72
N HIS A 117 7.35 -14.13 28.52
CA HIS A 117 6.29 -13.20 28.95
C HIS A 117 5.89 -12.27 27.79
N LYS A 118 6.81 -11.96 26.87
CA LYS A 118 6.51 -11.19 25.65
C LYS A 118 5.56 -11.91 24.68
N LEU A 119 5.34 -13.22 24.87
CA LEU A 119 4.31 -14.00 24.17
C LEU A 119 3.03 -14.15 24.99
N LEU A 120 3.15 -14.43 26.29
CA LEU A 120 2.00 -14.66 27.18
C LEU A 120 1.21 -13.39 27.47
N LEU A 121 1.88 -12.27 27.76
CA LEU A 121 1.26 -11.02 28.17
C LEU A 121 0.36 -10.42 27.08
N PRO A 122 0.80 -10.34 25.80
CA PRO A 122 -0.11 -9.96 24.72
C PRO A 122 -1.34 -10.85 24.60
N THR A 123 -1.17 -12.16 24.78
CA THR A 123 -2.29 -13.10 24.71
C THR A 123 -3.34 -12.80 25.79
N ILE A 124 -2.91 -12.55 27.02
CA ILE A 124 -3.82 -12.18 28.12
C ILE A 124 -4.50 -10.83 27.85
N ALA A 125 -3.75 -9.84 27.36
CA ALA A 125 -4.30 -8.52 27.04
C ALA A 125 -5.32 -8.54 25.89
N THR A 126 -5.33 -9.57 25.04
CA THR A 126 -6.38 -9.75 24.01
C THR A 126 -7.68 -10.36 24.53
N LEU A 127 -7.73 -10.91 25.75
CA LEU A 127 -8.92 -11.59 26.24
C LEU A 127 -10.20 -10.74 26.21
N PRO A 128 -10.20 -9.44 26.59
CA PRO A 128 -11.41 -8.62 26.48
C PRO A 128 -11.92 -8.53 25.04
N LEU A 129 -11.01 -8.37 24.08
CA LEU A 129 -11.31 -8.36 22.65
C LEU A 129 -11.96 -9.67 22.19
N LEU A 130 -11.39 -10.81 22.61
CA LEU A 130 -11.90 -12.14 22.26
C LEU A 130 -13.30 -12.38 22.86
N MET A 131 -13.54 -11.93 24.10
CA MET A 131 -14.85 -12.05 24.75
C MET A 131 -15.92 -11.22 24.05
N VAL A 132 -15.61 -10.00 23.64
CA VAL A 132 -16.56 -9.18 22.88
C VAL A 132 -16.79 -9.72 21.49
N TYR A 133 -15.76 -10.26 20.83
CA TYR A 133 -15.94 -10.96 19.57
C TYR A 133 -16.90 -12.14 19.71
N TYR A 134 -16.73 -12.95 20.77
CA TYR A 134 -17.60 -14.08 21.08
C TYR A 134 -19.05 -13.65 21.35
N VAL A 135 -19.27 -12.58 22.12
CA VAL A 135 -20.63 -12.13 22.46
C VAL A 135 -21.34 -11.46 21.29
N ASN A 136 -20.64 -10.64 20.50
CA ASN A 136 -21.29 -9.82 19.47
C ASN A 136 -21.38 -10.50 18.10
N TYR A 137 -20.38 -11.29 17.72
CA TYR A 137 -20.31 -11.88 16.39
C TYR A 137 -20.34 -13.40 16.41
N ASN A 138 -19.50 -14.01 17.26
CA ASN A 138 -19.24 -15.44 17.34
C ASN A 138 -19.00 -16.14 15.99
N SER A 139 -18.53 -15.40 14.97
CA SER A 139 -18.30 -15.96 13.64
C SER A 139 -16.88 -16.51 13.56
N THR A 140 -16.74 -17.81 13.73
CA THR A 140 -15.44 -18.51 13.66
C THR A 140 -15.18 -19.15 12.29
N THR A 141 -16.13 -18.99 11.38
CA THR A 141 -16.09 -19.48 10.01
C THR A 141 -15.18 -18.61 9.17
N VAL A 142 -14.01 -19.15 8.80
CA VAL A 142 -13.09 -18.49 7.88
C VAL A 142 -13.36 -18.98 6.48
N ILE A 143 -13.65 -18.02 5.59
CA ILE A 143 -13.62 -18.29 4.16
C ILE A 143 -12.18 -18.64 3.78
N ILE A 144 -11.97 -19.91 3.48
CA ILE A 144 -10.66 -20.45 3.12
C ILE A 144 -10.23 -19.80 1.80
N PRO A 145 -8.98 -19.30 1.71
CA PRO A 145 -8.43 -18.87 0.43
C PRO A 145 -8.64 -19.98 -0.57
N LYS A 146 -9.22 -19.64 -1.70
CA LYS A 146 -9.65 -20.59 -2.71
C LYS A 146 -8.62 -21.71 -3.04
N PRO A 147 -7.29 -21.51 -3.08
CA PRO A 147 -6.31 -22.60 -3.22
C PRO A 147 -6.41 -23.75 -2.23
N LEU A 148 -6.86 -23.50 -0.99
CA LEU A 148 -6.86 -24.48 0.09
C LEU A 148 -8.23 -25.15 0.29
N ARG A 149 -9.25 -24.75 -0.48
CA ARG A 149 -10.63 -25.24 -0.30
C ARG A 149 -10.80 -26.72 -0.63
N PHE A 150 -9.95 -27.31 -1.46
CA PHE A 150 -10.01 -28.74 -1.78
C PHE A 150 -9.55 -29.62 -0.61
N LEU A 151 -8.69 -29.11 0.26
CA LEU A 151 -8.22 -29.82 1.45
C LEU A 151 -9.21 -29.67 2.62
N VAL A 152 -9.90 -28.54 2.69
CA VAL A 152 -10.53 -28.06 3.94
C VAL A 152 -12.02 -27.71 3.79
N GLY A 153 -12.54 -27.53 2.56
CA GLY A 153 -13.90 -27.06 2.29
C GLY A 153 -13.98 -25.59 1.87
N HIS A 154 -15.18 -25.13 1.49
CA HIS A 154 -15.44 -23.74 1.05
C HIS A 154 -15.10 -22.72 2.14
N ASP A 155 -15.50 -23.07 3.34
CA ASP A 155 -15.29 -22.40 4.59
C ASP A 155 -14.98 -23.47 5.62
N ILE A 156 -14.20 -23.07 6.62
CA ILE A 156 -13.95 -23.92 7.77
C ILE A 156 -14.35 -23.14 9.00
N ASP A 157 -15.19 -23.77 9.80
CA ASP A 157 -15.34 -23.35 11.18
C ASP A 157 -14.07 -23.77 11.95
N LEU A 158 -13.23 -22.78 12.25
CA LEU A 158 -12.03 -23.00 13.03
C LEU A 158 -12.35 -23.12 14.53
N GLY A 159 -13.57 -22.78 14.96
CA GLY A 159 -13.97 -22.74 16.37
C GLY A 159 -12.94 -22.02 17.23
N ILE A 160 -12.43 -22.72 18.26
CA ILE A 160 -11.40 -22.19 19.16
C ILE A 160 -10.10 -21.77 18.46
N PHE A 161 -9.75 -22.38 17.33
CA PHE A 161 -8.56 -22.01 16.57
C PHE A 161 -8.68 -20.63 15.93
N TYR A 162 -9.90 -20.13 15.68
CA TYR A 162 -10.10 -18.75 15.23
C TYR A 162 -9.78 -17.74 16.36
N TYR A 163 -10.21 -18.05 17.58
CA TYR A 163 -9.84 -17.26 18.76
C TYR A 163 -8.34 -17.30 19.03
N LEU A 164 -7.71 -18.47 18.84
CA LEU A 164 -6.24 -18.58 18.90
C LEU A 164 -5.57 -17.72 17.84
N TYR A 165 -6.07 -17.74 16.59
CA TYR A 165 -5.57 -16.87 15.53
C TYR A 165 -5.68 -15.39 15.90
N MET A 166 -6.82 -14.94 16.42
CA MET A 166 -7.02 -13.55 16.85
C MET A 166 -6.07 -13.15 17.99
N GLY A 167 -5.88 -14.02 18.99
CA GLY A 167 -4.89 -13.79 20.05
C GLY A 167 -3.46 -13.72 19.50
N MET A 168 -3.09 -14.67 18.65
CA MET A 168 -1.77 -14.71 18.01
C MET A 168 -1.53 -13.56 17.04
N LEU A 169 -2.59 -12.98 16.45
CA LEU A 169 -2.48 -11.80 15.61
C LEU A 169 -1.98 -10.59 16.41
N ALA A 170 -2.51 -10.35 17.61
CA ALA A 170 -2.00 -9.27 18.47
C ALA A 170 -0.58 -9.55 18.97
N VAL A 171 -0.27 -10.80 19.35
CA VAL A 171 1.10 -11.23 19.70
C VAL A 171 2.04 -10.96 18.53
N PHE A 172 1.62 -11.29 17.31
CA PHE A 172 2.40 -11.05 16.10
C PHE A 172 2.59 -9.55 15.85
N CYS A 173 1.53 -8.74 15.80
CA CYS A 173 1.65 -7.32 15.48
C CYS A 173 2.56 -6.57 16.48
N THR A 174 2.46 -6.86 17.77
CA THR A 174 3.31 -6.24 18.81
C THR A 174 4.77 -6.63 18.66
N ASN A 175 5.06 -7.93 18.55
CA ASN A 175 6.43 -8.41 18.43
C ASN A 175 7.06 -8.12 17.07
N ALA A 176 6.29 -8.12 15.98
CA ALA A 176 6.81 -7.90 14.62
C ALA A 176 7.34 -6.48 14.43
N ILE A 177 6.66 -5.48 15.02
CA ILE A 177 7.17 -4.11 15.08
C ILE A 177 8.40 -4.04 15.99
N ASN A 178 8.35 -4.71 17.15
CA ASN A 178 9.45 -4.70 18.12
C ASN A 178 10.76 -5.30 17.60
N ILE A 179 10.71 -6.38 16.81
CA ILE A 179 11.92 -6.98 16.23
C ILE A 179 12.41 -6.26 14.97
N TYR A 180 11.60 -5.38 14.39
CA TYR A 180 11.95 -4.56 13.22
C TYR A 180 12.25 -3.12 13.66
N ALA A 181 13.26 -3.02 14.53
CA ALA A 181 13.58 -1.84 15.34
C ALA A 181 15.11 -1.65 15.46
N GLY A 182 15.53 -0.59 16.15
CA GLY A 182 16.93 -0.32 16.49
C GLY A 182 17.64 0.68 15.56
N VAL A 183 16.85 1.46 14.81
CA VAL A 183 17.30 2.59 13.98
C VAL A 183 16.37 3.76 14.28
N ASN A 184 16.93 4.92 14.61
CA ASN A 184 16.19 6.11 15.07
C ASN A 184 15.01 6.48 14.14
N GLY A 185 13.78 6.34 14.65
CA GLY A 185 12.54 6.69 13.94
C GLY A 185 11.84 5.54 13.21
N LEU A 186 12.39 4.32 13.21
CA LEU A 186 11.85 3.20 12.43
C LEU A 186 10.57 2.63 13.02
N GLU A 187 10.50 2.45 14.34
CA GLU A 187 9.38 1.85 15.07
C GLU A 187 8.12 2.70 14.93
N VAL A 188 8.24 4.01 15.15
CA VAL A 188 7.14 4.97 15.01
C VAL A 188 6.85 5.25 13.53
N GLY A 189 7.89 5.38 12.70
CA GLY A 189 7.73 5.69 11.29
C GLY A 189 6.95 4.61 10.55
N GLN A 190 7.32 3.33 10.72
CA GLN A 190 6.61 2.22 10.05
C GLN A 190 5.16 2.14 10.52
N SER A 191 4.92 2.39 11.81
CA SER A 191 3.61 2.35 12.42
C SER A 191 2.68 3.46 11.90
N ILE A 192 3.23 4.66 11.66
CA ILE A 192 2.49 5.78 11.05
C ILE A 192 2.13 5.48 9.60
N VAL A 193 3.04 4.87 8.83
CA VAL A 193 2.75 4.50 7.43
C VAL A 193 1.62 3.46 7.39
N ILE A 194 1.70 2.41 8.20
CA ILE A 194 0.62 1.42 8.33
C ILE A 194 -0.69 2.08 8.76
N ALA A 195 -0.65 2.99 9.72
CA ALA A 195 -1.84 3.71 10.18
C ALA A 195 -2.48 4.54 9.07
N ALA A 196 -1.67 5.26 8.29
CA ALA A 196 -2.15 6.03 7.14
C ALA A 196 -2.79 5.11 6.08
N SER A 197 -2.17 3.97 5.79
CA SER A 197 -2.70 2.96 4.87
C SER A 197 -4.04 2.40 5.32
N ILE A 198 -4.19 2.08 6.61
CA ILE A 198 -5.46 1.63 7.20
C ILE A 198 -6.50 2.75 7.18
N ILE A 199 -6.14 4.00 7.51
CA ILE A 199 -7.07 5.15 7.43
C ILE A 199 -7.59 5.32 6.00
N LEU A 200 -6.69 5.30 5.00
CA LEU A 200 -7.06 5.39 3.59
C LEU A 200 -7.98 4.23 3.18
N PHE A 201 -7.61 2.99 3.53
CA PHE A 201 -8.43 1.81 3.29
C PHE A 201 -9.84 1.95 3.89
N ASN A 202 -9.95 2.39 5.14
CA ASN A 202 -11.25 2.58 5.76
C ASN A 202 -12.08 3.65 5.06
N PHE A 203 -11.49 4.79 4.67
CA PHE A 203 -12.20 5.82 3.90
C PHE A 203 -12.72 5.30 2.55
N ILE A 204 -11.96 4.42 1.89
CA ILE A 204 -12.39 3.77 0.63
C ILE A 204 -13.59 2.84 0.89
N GLU A 205 -13.56 2.06 1.97
CA GLU A 205 -14.60 1.08 2.30
C GLU A 205 -15.82 1.67 3.03
N LEU A 206 -15.82 2.98 3.37
CA LEU A 206 -16.96 3.65 4.03
C LEU A 206 -18.24 3.67 3.16
N ASN A 207 -18.12 3.51 1.85
CA ASN A 207 -19.24 3.53 0.90
C ASN A 207 -19.84 2.14 0.64
N VAL A 208 -19.40 1.10 1.37
CA VAL A 208 -19.79 -0.31 1.18
C VAL A 208 -20.57 -0.83 2.41
N ASP A 209 -21.22 -2.00 2.29
CA ASP A 209 -22.08 -2.65 3.29
C ASP A 209 -21.45 -2.83 4.70
N SER A 210 -20.13 -2.68 4.86
CA SER A 210 -19.40 -2.81 6.14
C SER A 210 -19.02 -1.47 6.80
N ARG A 211 -19.78 -0.41 6.52
CA ARG A 211 -19.50 0.97 6.96
C ARG A 211 -19.25 1.13 8.47
N SER A 212 -20.01 0.46 9.34
CA SER A 212 -19.87 0.56 10.80
C SER A 212 -18.50 0.10 11.28
N ASN A 213 -18.00 -1.01 10.74
CA ASN A 213 -16.70 -1.60 11.05
C ASN A 213 -15.53 -0.67 10.66
N HIS A 214 -15.61 -0.08 9.46
CA HIS A 214 -14.58 0.85 8.97
C HIS A 214 -14.63 2.19 9.71
N LEU A 215 -15.82 2.66 10.09
CA LEU A 215 -15.98 3.86 10.92
C LEU A 215 -15.42 3.64 12.33
N PHE A 216 -15.70 2.48 12.95
CA PHE A 216 -15.09 2.07 14.22
C PHE A 216 -13.56 2.11 14.14
N SER A 217 -12.98 1.51 13.09
CA SER A 217 -11.53 1.55 12.89
C SER A 217 -10.99 2.98 12.74
N LEU A 218 -11.67 3.86 11.99
CA LEU A 218 -11.25 5.27 11.86
C LEU A 218 -11.22 5.99 13.22
N PHE A 219 -12.14 5.68 14.13
CA PHE A 219 -12.17 6.30 15.46
C PHE A 219 -10.92 6.03 16.29
N PHE A 220 -10.28 4.87 16.12
CA PHE A 220 -9.03 4.52 16.80
C PHE A 220 -7.80 4.93 15.99
N MET A 221 -7.84 4.79 14.66
CA MET A 221 -6.66 5.00 13.83
C MET A 221 -6.30 6.48 13.66
N ILE A 222 -7.28 7.40 13.66
CA ILE A 222 -7.00 8.85 13.56
C ILE A 222 -6.23 9.36 14.80
N PRO A 223 -6.69 9.14 16.06
CA PRO A 223 -5.92 9.56 17.23
C PRO A 223 -4.58 8.85 17.33
N TYR A 224 -4.53 7.57 16.96
CA TYR A 224 -3.29 6.79 16.94
C TYR A 224 -2.25 7.39 15.98
N PHE A 225 -2.66 7.78 14.78
CA PHE A 225 -1.80 8.41 13.79
C PHE A 225 -1.23 9.74 14.30
N PHE A 226 -2.08 10.64 14.80
CA PHE A 226 -1.63 11.97 15.26
C PHE A 226 -0.77 11.89 16.53
N THR A 227 -1.10 11.03 17.49
CA THR A 227 -0.29 10.87 18.70
C THR A 227 1.08 10.27 18.37
N SER A 228 1.12 9.25 17.50
CA SER A 228 2.38 8.68 17.00
C SER A 228 3.20 9.70 16.20
N LEU A 229 2.57 10.54 15.38
CA LEU A 229 3.25 11.59 14.62
C LEU A 229 3.94 12.61 15.54
N ALA A 230 3.36 12.91 16.71
CA ALA A 230 4.00 13.75 17.71
C ALA A 230 5.23 13.07 18.33
N LEU A 231 5.15 11.78 18.65
CA LEU A 231 6.27 11.00 19.15
C LEU A 231 7.41 10.90 18.13
N LEU A 232 7.07 10.69 16.85
CA LEU A 232 8.04 10.62 15.76
C LEU A 232 8.91 11.88 15.73
N ARG A 233 8.36 13.06 16.00
CA ARG A 233 9.16 14.31 16.01
C ARG A 233 10.32 14.26 17.01
N PHE A 234 10.17 13.57 18.13
CA PHE A 234 11.23 13.43 19.15
C PHE A 234 12.09 12.19 18.96
N ASN A 235 11.55 11.14 18.35
CA ASN A 235 12.25 9.89 18.08
C ASN A 235 12.97 9.87 16.71
N TRP A 236 12.62 10.79 15.81
CA TRP A 236 13.28 10.93 14.51
C TRP A 236 14.77 11.23 14.68
N TYR A 237 15.59 10.78 13.74
CA TYR A 237 17.02 11.02 13.77
C TYR A 237 17.39 12.52 13.83
N PRO A 238 18.30 12.94 14.73
CA PRO A 238 18.85 12.16 15.85
C PRO A 238 17.84 12.03 16.99
N ALA A 239 17.56 10.80 17.43
CA ALA A 239 16.54 10.57 18.46
C ALA A 239 16.90 11.30 19.77
N SER A 240 15.88 11.91 20.36
CA SER A 240 15.95 12.60 21.65
C SER A 240 15.16 11.89 22.75
N VAL A 241 14.41 10.84 22.36
CA VAL A 241 13.73 9.86 23.21
C VAL A 241 13.69 8.53 22.45
N PHE A 242 13.75 7.42 23.19
CA PHE A 242 13.43 6.10 22.68
C PHE A 242 12.02 5.70 23.10
N VAL A 243 11.39 4.89 22.27
CA VAL A 243 9.96 4.61 22.39
C VAL A 243 9.65 3.47 23.34
N GLY A 244 10.63 2.59 23.59
CA GLY A 244 10.50 1.37 24.37
C GLY A 244 9.57 0.31 23.75
N ASP A 245 9.57 -0.86 24.40
CA ASP A 245 8.61 -1.93 24.16
C ASP A 245 7.17 -1.43 24.32
N THR A 246 6.94 -0.44 25.21
CA THR A 246 5.64 0.21 25.42
C THR A 246 4.99 0.67 24.12
N PHE A 247 5.74 1.37 23.25
CA PHE A 247 5.17 1.84 21.99
C PHE A 247 4.91 0.69 21.01
N CYS A 248 5.83 -0.28 20.90
CA CYS A 248 5.66 -1.42 20.01
C CYS A 248 4.41 -2.24 20.40
N TYR A 249 4.20 -2.43 21.70
CA TYR A 249 3.06 -3.12 22.27
C TYR A 249 1.77 -2.34 22.04
N PHE A 250 1.76 -1.03 22.34
CA PHE A 250 0.66 -0.12 22.04
C PHE A 250 0.27 -0.12 20.55
N SER A 251 1.26 0.03 19.66
CA SER A 251 1.09 0.07 18.21
C SER A 251 0.49 -1.24 17.69
N GLY A 252 1.11 -2.36 18.01
CA GLY A 252 0.68 -3.67 17.54
C GLY A 252 -0.71 -4.05 18.02
N MET A 253 -1.06 -3.75 19.28
CA MET A 253 -2.40 -4.01 19.81
C MET A 253 -3.45 -3.09 19.20
N THR A 254 -3.18 -1.80 19.03
CA THR A 254 -4.12 -0.87 18.39
C THR A 254 -4.47 -1.35 16.98
N ILE A 255 -3.46 -1.75 16.19
CA ILE A 255 -3.69 -2.24 14.83
C ILE A 255 -4.42 -3.59 14.84
N ALA A 256 -4.06 -4.52 15.73
CA ALA A 256 -4.74 -5.81 15.84
C ALA A 256 -6.22 -5.64 16.24
N VAL A 257 -6.53 -4.77 17.20
CA VAL A 257 -7.90 -4.49 17.66
C VAL A 257 -8.78 -3.98 16.53
N VAL A 258 -8.33 -2.96 15.79
CA VAL A 258 -9.14 -2.42 14.68
C VAL A 258 -9.28 -3.42 13.55
N ALA A 259 -8.28 -4.27 13.32
CA ALA A 259 -8.31 -5.25 12.24
C ALA A 259 -9.21 -6.45 12.56
N ILE A 260 -9.26 -6.86 13.84
CA ILE A 260 -10.12 -7.95 14.33
C ILE A 260 -11.57 -7.50 14.35
N LEU A 261 -11.89 -6.40 15.05
CA LEU A 261 -13.27 -5.90 15.14
C LEU A 261 -13.75 -5.25 13.84
N GLY A 262 -12.81 -4.75 13.02
CA GLY A 262 -13.11 -4.27 11.68
C GLY A 262 -13.28 -5.37 10.63
N HIS A 263 -13.04 -6.64 10.99
CA HIS A 263 -13.09 -7.79 10.08
C HIS A 263 -12.17 -7.69 8.84
N PHE A 264 -11.07 -6.94 8.93
CA PHE A 264 -10.09 -6.77 7.86
C PHE A 264 -8.68 -7.25 8.26
N SER A 265 -8.57 -8.18 9.21
CA SER A 265 -7.29 -8.74 9.68
C SER A 265 -6.38 -9.26 8.56
N LYS A 266 -6.96 -9.84 7.51
CA LYS A 266 -6.23 -10.27 6.30
C LYS A 266 -5.61 -9.09 5.56
N THR A 267 -6.35 -8.01 5.38
CA THR A 267 -5.86 -6.77 4.76
C THR A 267 -4.81 -6.08 5.62
N ALA A 268 -5.02 -6.03 6.94
CA ALA A 268 -4.05 -5.46 7.87
C ALA A 268 -2.69 -6.19 7.80
N LEU A 269 -2.68 -7.53 7.69
CA LEU A 269 -1.46 -8.30 7.50
C LEU A 269 -0.72 -7.97 6.20
N LEU A 270 -1.42 -7.50 5.15
CA LEU A 270 -0.79 -7.07 3.90
C LEU A 270 -0.09 -5.71 4.05
N PHE A 271 -0.58 -4.82 4.91
CA PHE A 271 0.19 -3.64 5.32
C PHE A 271 1.39 -4.00 6.22
N PHE A 272 1.45 -5.22 6.75
CA PHE A 272 2.60 -5.72 7.53
C PHE A 272 3.65 -6.45 6.68
N ILE A 273 3.65 -6.32 5.35
CA ILE A 273 4.59 -7.04 4.47
C ILE A 273 6.06 -6.91 4.92
N PRO A 274 6.62 -5.71 5.17
CA PRO A 274 8.00 -5.58 5.63
C PRO A 274 8.26 -6.28 6.98
N GLN A 275 7.31 -6.19 7.91
CA GLN A 275 7.38 -6.83 9.23
C GLN A 275 7.32 -8.35 9.12
N ILE A 276 6.45 -8.88 8.27
CA ILE A 276 6.34 -10.31 7.96
C ILE A 276 7.64 -10.81 7.33
N ILE A 277 8.19 -10.10 6.35
CA ILE A 277 9.47 -10.45 5.71
C ILE A 277 10.59 -10.45 6.76
N ASN A 278 10.68 -9.40 7.59
CA ASN A 278 11.69 -9.32 8.65
C ASN A 278 11.54 -10.45 9.69
N PHE A 279 10.30 -10.77 10.09
CA PHE A 279 9.99 -11.85 11.02
C PHE A 279 10.41 -13.20 10.46
N ILE A 280 9.95 -13.56 9.24
CA ILE A 280 10.30 -14.82 8.58
C ILE A 280 11.82 -14.94 8.39
N PHE A 281 12.47 -13.88 7.93
CA PHE A 281 13.92 -13.86 7.77
C PHE A 281 14.66 -14.00 9.11
N SER A 282 14.09 -13.49 10.20
CA SER A 282 14.64 -13.60 11.56
C SER A 282 14.40 -14.95 12.23
N LEU A 283 13.44 -15.77 11.78
CA LEU A 283 13.03 -17.02 12.45
C LEU A 283 14.20 -17.96 12.82
N PRO A 284 15.20 -18.20 11.95
CA PRO A 284 16.30 -19.08 12.31
C PRO A 284 17.10 -18.59 13.51
N GLN A 285 17.24 -17.27 13.69
CA GLN A 285 17.89 -16.69 14.87
C GLN A 285 16.94 -16.68 16.07
N LEU A 286 15.68 -16.30 15.89
CA LEU A 286 14.69 -16.25 16.98
C LEU A 286 14.44 -17.63 17.63
N PHE A 287 14.47 -18.70 16.83
CA PHE A 287 14.38 -20.09 17.33
C PHE A 287 15.73 -20.70 17.74
N HIS A 288 16.80 -19.91 17.75
CA HIS A 288 18.16 -20.36 18.07
C HIS A 288 18.64 -21.56 17.21
N LEU A 289 18.15 -21.67 15.97
CA LEU A 289 18.70 -22.58 14.96
C LEU A 289 20.03 -22.05 14.42
N LEU A 290 20.17 -20.72 14.40
CA LEU A 290 21.41 -19.97 14.23
C LEU A 290 21.69 -19.16 15.51
N PRO A 291 22.95 -18.85 15.83
CA PRO A 291 23.27 -17.97 16.94
C PRO A 291 22.56 -16.62 16.81
N CYS A 292 21.92 -16.20 17.90
CA CYS A 292 21.17 -14.95 17.97
C CYS A 292 21.80 -14.04 19.02
N PRO A 293 22.56 -13.01 18.58
CA PRO A 293 23.05 -11.97 19.48
C PRO A 293 21.87 -11.26 20.16
N ARG A 294 22.12 -10.70 21.36
CA ARG A 294 21.13 -9.86 22.07
C ARG A 294 20.71 -8.66 21.23
N HIS A 295 21.66 -8.04 20.53
CA HIS A 295 21.45 -6.89 19.67
C HIS A 295 21.76 -7.26 18.22
N ARG A 296 20.76 -7.13 17.34
CA ARG A 296 20.86 -7.40 15.90
C ARG A 296 20.79 -6.14 15.03
N LEU A 297 20.80 -4.96 15.66
CA LEU A 297 20.91 -3.68 14.98
C LEU A 297 22.26 -3.55 14.24
N PRO A 298 22.34 -2.73 13.18
CA PRO A 298 23.59 -2.51 12.46
C PRO A 298 24.69 -1.93 13.35
N ARG A 299 25.94 -2.00 12.88
CA ARG A 299 27.09 -1.45 13.63
C ARG A 299 27.55 -0.14 13.00
N LEU A 300 27.64 0.91 13.81
CA LEU A 300 28.30 2.15 13.40
C LEU A 300 29.80 1.91 13.22
N ASN A 301 30.36 2.37 12.10
CA ASN A 301 31.79 2.59 11.97
C ASN A 301 32.10 4.02 12.44
N PRO A 302 32.84 4.21 13.56
CA PRO A 302 33.12 5.53 14.13
C PRO A 302 33.90 6.46 13.20
N GLU A 303 34.75 5.91 12.33
CA GLU A 303 35.60 6.69 11.43
C GLU A 303 34.80 7.29 10.28
N SER A 304 33.87 6.53 9.72
CA SER A 304 33.04 6.97 8.60
C SER A 304 31.72 7.60 9.02
N GLY A 305 31.26 7.36 10.25
CA GLY A 305 29.92 7.72 10.71
C GLY A 305 28.78 6.96 9.99
N LEU A 306 29.11 5.87 9.29
CA LEU A 306 28.16 5.06 8.52
C LEU A 306 27.84 3.75 9.23
N LEU A 307 26.62 3.25 9.02
CA LEU A 307 26.18 1.94 9.49
C LEU A 307 26.61 0.84 8.53
N ASN A 308 27.19 -0.21 9.10
CA ASN A 308 27.56 -1.44 8.42
C ASN A 308 26.67 -2.60 8.88
N PRO A 309 26.51 -3.66 8.07
CA PRO A 309 25.78 -4.84 8.49
C PRO A 309 26.45 -5.44 9.74
N SER A 310 25.66 -5.68 10.77
CA SER A 310 26.09 -6.44 11.93
C SER A 310 26.16 -7.93 11.60
N VAL A 311 27.03 -8.65 12.32
CA VAL A 311 27.31 -10.06 12.09
C VAL A 311 27.11 -10.87 13.37
N PHE A 312 26.82 -12.16 13.22
CA PHE A 312 26.92 -13.16 14.27
C PHE A 312 28.03 -14.15 13.93
N GLN A 313 28.73 -14.61 14.96
CA GLN A 313 29.84 -15.56 14.84
C GLN A 313 29.36 -16.97 15.19
N PHE A 314 29.92 -17.98 14.53
CA PHE A 314 29.59 -19.38 14.74
C PHE A 314 30.75 -20.30 14.38
N LYS A 315 30.85 -21.44 15.07
CA LYS A 315 31.72 -22.55 14.66
C LYS A 315 30.91 -23.50 13.79
N GLU A 316 31.37 -23.82 12.58
CA GLU A 316 30.58 -24.60 11.61
C GLU A 316 30.22 -26.00 12.14
N LYS A 317 31.10 -26.59 12.95
CA LYS A 317 30.90 -27.88 13.62
C LYS A 317 29.81 -27.83 14.72
N SER A 318 29.59 -26.67 15.33
CA SER A 318 28.60 -26.49 16.42
C SER A 318 27.17 -26.28 15.92
N LEU A 319 26.99 -25.92 14.65
CA LEU A 319 25.68 -25.70 14.07
C LEU A 319 24.93 -27.03 13.88
N LYS A 320 23.66 -27.03 14.31
CA LYS A 320 22.73 -28.13 14.02
C LYS A 320 22.60 -28.33 12.49
N PRO A 321 22.34 -29.56 12.00
CA PRO A 321 22.20 -29.83 10.56
C PRO A 321 21.18 -28.92 9.87
N ILE A 322 20.04 -28.66 10.52
CA ILE A 322 18.99 -27.76 10.03
C ILE A 322 19.52 -26.32 9.92
N GLY A 323 20.25 -25.83 10.93
CA GLY A 323 20.85 -24.51 10.90
C GLY A 323 21.87 -24.34 9.77
N ARG A 324 22.71 -25.36 9.55
CA ARG A 324 23.68 -25.38 8.43
C ARG A 324 22.98 -25.37 7.07
N LEU A 325 21.90 -26.14 6.91
CA LEU A 325 21.10 -26.15 5.67
C LEU A 325 20.47 -24.78 5.41
N ILE A 326 19.81 -24.19 6.41
CA ILE A 326 19.21 -22.85 6.30
C ILE A 326 20.26 -21.82 5.91
N LEU A 327 21.44 -21.85 6.56
CA LEU A 327 22.51 -20.90 6.31
C LEU A 327 23.04 -21.01 4.87
N LYS A 328 23.22 -22.23 4.35
CA LYS A 328 23.60 -22.46 2.95
C LYS A 328 22.54 -21.99 1.96
N LEU A 329 21.26 -22.22 2.25
CA LEU A 329 20.15 -21.71 1.43
C LEU A 329 20.13 -20.18 1.41
N TYR A 330 20.28 -19.53 2.57
CA TYR A 330 20.35 -18.08 2.68
C TYR A 330 21.56 -17.50 1.95
N GLN A 331 22.69 -18.22 1.92
CA GLN A 331 23.86 -17.83 1.14
C GLN A 331 23.61 -17.97 -0.37
N LEU A 332 23.03 -19.09 -0.81
CA LEU A 332 22.74 -19.38 -2.21
C LEU A 332 21.78 -18.36 -2.83
N VAL A 333 20.75 -17.96 -2.09
CA VAL A 333 19.80 -16.91 -2.51
C VAL A 333 20.42 -15.51 -2.40
N GLY A 334 21.57 -15.36 -1.72
CA GLY A 334 22.23 -14.08 -1.53
C GLY A 334 21.57 -13.21 -0.46
N PHE A 335 20.86 -13.79 0.52
CA PHE A 335 20.32 -13.06 1.67
C PHE A 335 21.39 -12.71 2.70
N VAL A 336 22.31 -13.62 2.99
CA VAL A 336 23.40 -13.39 3.95
C VAL A 336 24.76 -13.38 3.24
N ARG A 337 25.74 -12.71 3.83
CA ARG A 337 27.16 -12.89 3.49
C ARG A 337 27.76 -13.82 4.54
N ILE A 338 28.62 -14.72 4.11
CA ILE A 338 29.41 -15.59 5.01
C ILE A 338 30.87 -15.30 4.73
N GLU A 339 31.62 -15.12 5.80
CA GLU A 339 33.06 -14.99 5.77
C GLU A 339 33.65 -16.12 6.60
N ASN A 340 34.40 -16.99 5.94
CA ASN A 340 35.00 -18.17 6.54
C ASN A 340 36.37 -17.82 7.15
N ALA A 341 36.67 -18.39 8.31
CA ALA A 341 37.99 -18.40 8.95
C ALA A 341 38.59 -17.00 9.21
N ILE A 342 37.99 -16.23 10.12
CA ILE A 342 38.57 -14.96 10.61
C ILE A 342 39.82 -15.23 11.45
N ASP A 343 39.84 -16.38 12.14
CA ASP A 343 40.91 -16.79 13.06
C ASP A 343 41.35 -18.22 12.70
N ARG A 344 42.65 -18.40 12.35
CA ARG A 344 43.17 -19.70 11.87
C ARG A 344 43.24 -20.76 12.97
N ASP A 345 43.26 -20.35 14.23
CA ASP A 345 43.40 -21.27 15.37
C ASP A 345 42.07 -21.84 15.88
N ASP A 346 40.92 -21.24 15.55
CA ASP A 346 39.64 -21.57 16.22
C ASP A 346 38.43 -21.84 15.30
N ASP A 347 38.66 -21.92 13.98
CA ASP A 347 37.66 -22.33 12.96
C ASP A 347 36.36 -21.50 13.02
N LEU A 348 36.50 -20.20 13.34
CA LEU A 348 35.39 -19.27 13.59
C LEU A 348 34.96 -18.57 12.29
N SER A 349 33.70 -18.75 11.91
CA SER A 349 33.07 -18.10 10.76
C SER A 349 32.08 -17.03 11.20
N GLN A 350 31.83 -16.03 10.36
CA GLN A 350 30.80 -15.03 10.61
C GLN A 350 29.80 -14.91 9.47
N SER A 351 28.57 -14.56 9.83
CA SER A 351 27.53 -14.23 8.86
C SER A 351 26.75 -13.00 9.26
N THR A 352 26.23 -12.28 8.27
CA THR A 352 25.36 -11.12 8.47
C THR A 352 24.11 -11.51 9.27
N ASN A 353 23.72 -10.70 10.25
CA ASN A 353 22.50 -10.91 11.02
C ASN A 353 21.25 -10.95 10.11
N CYS A 354 20.35 -11.89 10.42
CA CYS A 354 19.16 -12.17 9.62
C CYS A 354 18.04 -11.19 9.98
N THR A 355 18.17 -9.95 9.53
CA THR A 355 17.15 -8.90 9.66
C THR A 355 17.07 -8.10 8.37
N LEU A 356 15.89 -7.57 8.05
CA LEU A 356 15.68 -6.75 6.87
C LEU A 356 16.55 -5.47 6.87
N ILE A 357 16.86 -4.92 8.05
CA ILE A 357 17.76 -3.77 8.22
C ILE A 357 19.18 -4.10 7.71
N ASN A 358 19.79 -5.16 8.24
CA ASN A 358 21.13 -5.61 7.80
C ASN A 358 21.15 -6.02 6.32
N TYR A 359 20.06 -6.62 5.81
CA TYR A 359 19.94 -6.97 4.39
C TYR A 359 19.88 -5.72 3.50
N ALA A 360 19.15 -4.68 3.90
CA ALA A 360 19.11 -3.41 3.17
C ALA A 360 20.51 -2.78 3.07
N ILE A 361 21.27 -2.75 4.18
CA ILE A 361 22.65 -2.24 4.18
C ILE A 361 23.57 -3.14 3.33
N LYS A 362 23.37 -4.46 3.34
CA LYS A 362 24.14 -5.39 2.50
C LYS A 362 23.98 -5.08 1.01
N ILE A 363 22.76 -4.79 0.55
CA ILE A 363 22.48 -4.45 -0.85
C ILE A 363 23.02 -3.06 -1.21
N ILE A 364 22.78 -2.07 -0.34
CA ILE A 364 23.03 -0.65 -0.64
C ILE A 364 24.51 -0.26 -0.40
N GLY A 365 25.19 -1.00 0.47
CA GLY A 365 26.46 -0.64 1.07
C GLY A 365 26.30 0.23 2.33
N PRO A 366 27.41 0.61 2.97
CA PRO A 366 27.41 1.41 4.20
C PRO A 366 26.64 2.72 4.01
N ILE A 367 25.78 3.05 4.97
CA ILE A 367 24.84 4.16 4.86
C ILE A 367 24.61 4.84 6.21
N HIS A 368 24.37 6.13 6.19
CA HIS A 368 24.06 6.90 7.39
C HIS A 368 22.69 6.51 7.98
N GLU A 369 22.55 6.51 9.30
CA GLU A 369 21.35 6.04 10.02
C GLU A 369 20.04 6.68 9.53
N ARG A 370 20.01 8.02 9.44
CA ARG A 370 18.85 8.77 8.91
C ARG A 370 18.43 8.32 7.50
N ASP A 371 19.43 8.03 6.67
CA ASP A 371 19.21 7.73 5.27
C ASP A 371 18.73 6.28 5.11
N LEU A 372 19.17 5.38 6.00
CA LEU A 372 18.65 4.03 6.14
C LEU A 372 17.18 4.03 6.54
N VAL A 373 16.79 4.75 7.61
CA VAL A 373 15.38 4.76 8.06
C VAL A 373 14.45 5.30 6.98
N ILE A 374 14.81 6.37 6.27
CA ILE A 374 13.98 6.89 5.18
C ILE A 374 13.77 5.84 4.08
N ARG A 375 14.79 5.05 3.72
CA ARG A 375 14.65 3.98 2.73
C ARG A 375 13.77 2.84 3.22
N LEU A 376 13.90 2.44 4.48
CA LEU A 376 13.04 1.41 5.07
C LEU A 376 11.57 1.88 5.13
N LEU A 377 11.32 3.16 5.43
CA LEU A 377 9.99 3.75 5.38
C LEU A 377 9.46 3.90 3.94
N ALA A 378 10.32 4.22 2.98
CA ALA A 378 9.95 4.24 1.56
C ALA A 378 9.60 2.83 1.06
N PHE A 379 10.31 1.79 1.53
CA PHE A 379 9.97 0.40 1.26
C PHE A 379 8.61 0.01 1.86
N GLN A 380 8.33 0.42 3.11
CA GLN A 380 7.01 0.24 3.72
C GLN A 380 5.91 0.90 2.90
N TYR A 381 6.05 2.20 2.65
CA TYR A 381 5.07 2.98 1.90
C TYR A 381 4.83 2.42 0.49
N SER A 382 5.91 2.02 -0.20
CA SER A 382 5.80 1.41 -1.53
C SER A 382 5.13 0.04 -1.47
N SER A 383 5.36 -0.76 -0.44
CA SER A 383 4.71 -2.07 -0.27
C SER A 383 3.20 -1.93 -0.07
N ASP A 384 2.77 -0.98 0.77
CA ASP A 384 1.35 -0.71 1.05
C ASP A 384 0.62 -0.19 -0.21
N ILE A 385 1.27 0.71 -0.95
CA ILE A 385 0.80 1.21 -2.25
C ILE A 385 0.71 0.09 -3.27
N LEU A 386 1.79 -0.69 -3.41
CA LEU A 386 1.89 -1.76 -4.39
C LEU A 386 0.81 -2.83 -4.17
N TYR A 387 0.41 -3.09 -2.92
CA TYR A 387 -0.77 -3.92 -2.62
C TYR A 387 -2.06 -3.34 -3.24
N MET A 388 -2.32 -2.04 -3.04
CA MET A 388 -3.49 -1.37 -3.62
C MET A 388 -3.51 -1.47 -5.17
N PHE A 389 -2.34 -1.50 -5.81
CA PHE A 389 -2.22 -1.65 -7.27
C PHE A 389 -2.24 -3.10 -7.77
N TYR A 390 -1.59 -4.04 -7.09
CA TYR A 390 -1.62 -5.46 -7.48
C TYR A 390 -3.02 -6.03 -7.45
N ALA A 391 -3.91 -5.52 -6.59
CA ALA A 391 -5.32 -5.86 -6.64
C ALA A 391 -5.89 -5.68 -8.06
N THR A 392 -5.60 -4.56 -8.76
CA THR A 392 -6.11 -4.31 -10.14
C THR A 392 -5.50 -5.23 -11.20
N VAL A 393 -4.22 -5.61 -11.06
CA VAL A 393 -3.50 -6.44 -12.04
C VAL A 393 -3.86 -7.92 -11.88
N ILE A 394 -3.91 -8.41 -10.64
CA ILE A 394 -4.38 -9.77 -10.33
C ILE A 394 -5.78 -9.97 -10.88
N SER A 395 -6.61 -8.92 -10.84
CA SER A 395 -7.98 -8.93 -11.36
C SER A 395 -8.09 -9.18 -12.87
N ILE A 396 -7.06 -8.87 -13.67
CA ILE A 396 -7.09 -9.02 -15.14
C ILE A 396 -7.26 -10.48 -15.55
N LEU A 397 -6.50 -11.38 -14.92
CA LEU A 397 -6.61 -12.82 -15.16
C LEU A 397 -7.58 -13.48 -14.16
N ALA A 398 -7.62 -13.01 -12.91
CA ALA A 398 -8.41 -13.67 -11.88
C ALA A 398 -9.92 -13.69 -12.20
N VAL A 399 -10.45 -12.69 -12.91
CA VAL A 399 -11.87 -12.61 -13.30
C VAL A 399 -12.39 -13.83 -14.05
N ASP A 400 -11.54 -14.47 -14.86
CA ASP A 400 -11.92 -15.60 -15.70
C ASP A 400 -12.10 -16.88 -14.86
N PHE A 401 -11.55 -16.89 -13.64
CA PHE A 401 -11.73 -17.98 -12.71
C PHE A 401 -12.98 -17.75 -11.86
N HIS A 402 -13.74 -18.82 -11.60
CA HIS A 402 -14.79 -18.84 -10.58
C HIS A 402 -14.26 -18.40 -9.19
N VAL A 403 -12.93 -18.44 -9.04
CA VAL A 403 -12.23 -18.01 -7.84
C VAL A 403 -12.30 -16.51 -7.54
N TYR A 404 -12.64 -15.67 -8.50
CA TYR A 404 -12.59 -14.24 -8.28
C TYR A 404 -13.92 -13.64 -7.76
N PRO A 405 -13.88 -12.72 -6.76
CA PRO A 405 -15.11 -12.10 -6.25
C PRO A 405 -15.78 -11.26 -7.34
N ARG A 406 -17.03 -11.59 -7.68
CA ARG A 406 -17.77 -10.91 -8.75
C ARG A 406 -17.99 -9.41 -8.49
N ARG A 407 -17.94 -8.95 -7.23
CA ARG A 407 -18.01 -7.52 -6.86
C ARG A 407 -16.88 -6.66 -7.44
N PHE A 408 -15.74 -7.26 -7.78
CA PHE A 408 -14.61 -6.55 -8.37
C PHE A 408 -14.53 -6.72 -9.90
N VAL A 409 -15.50 -7.42 -10.51
CA VAL A 409 -15.61 -7.62 -11.96
C VAL A 409 -16.15 -6.35 -12.60
N LYS A 410 -15.85 -6.15 -13.88
CA LYS A 410 -16.33 -5.01 -14.68
C LYS A 410 -17.82 -4.79 -14.47
N THR A 411 -18.23 -3.54 -14.29
CA THR A 411 -19.65 -3.20 -14.20
C THR A 411 -20.32 -3.35 -15.57
N GLU A 412 -21.54 -3.88 -15.58
CA GLU A 412 -22.32 -4.05 -16.81
C GLU A 412 -23.09 -2.79 -17.22
N THR A 413 -23.46 -1.96 -16.25
CA THR A 413 -24.23 -0.73 -16.48
C THR A 413 -23.57 0.46 -15.78
N PHE A 414 -23.61 0.48 -14.45
CA PHE A 414 -23.07 1.56 -13.62
C PHE A 414 -22.42 1.02 -12.35
N GLY A 415 -21.48 1.78 -11.79
CA GLY A 415 -20.91 1.54 -10.48
C GLY A 415 -19.39 1.62 -10.45
N TYR A 416 -18.86 1.34 -9.26
CA TYR A 416 -17.42 1.35 -8.98
C TYR A 416 -16.89 -0.08 -8.99
N SER A 417 -15.94 -0.36 -9.87
CA SER A 417 -15.26 -1.66 -9.87
C SER A 417 -13.78 -1.53 -10.16
N LEU A 418 -12.98 -2.38 -9.52
CA LEU A 418 -11.54 -2.43 -9.65
C LEU A 418 -11.10 -2.73 -11.09
N MET A 419 -11.84 -3.56 -11.82
CA MET A 419 -11.56 -3.85 -13.23
C MET A 419 -11.90 -2.70 -14.17
N ASP A 420 -12.79 -1.80 -13.78
CA ASP A 420 -13.15 -0.64 -14.60
C ASP A 420 -12.06 0.44 -14.61
N VAL A 421 -11.16 0.41 -13.63
CA VAL A 421 -10.01 1.31 -13.50
C VAL A 421 -8.98 1.12 -14.62
N GLY A 422 -8.80 -0.11 -15.10
CA GLY A 422 -7.67 -0.49 -15.97
C GLY A 422 -7.62 0.29 -17.28
N VAL A 423 -8.75 0.32 -17.99
CA VAL A 423 -8.86 0.98 -19.31
C VAL A 423 -8.69 2.50 -19.19
N GLY A 424 -9.39 3.12 -18.22
CA GLY A 424 -9.29 4.56 -17.97
C GLY A 424 -7.86 4.99 -17.57
N THR A 425 -7.21 4.22 -16.70
CA THR A 425 -5.82 4.45 -16.29
C THR A 425 -4.84 4.29 -17.45
N TYR A 426 -5.06 3.32 -18.35
CA TYR A 426 -4.23 3.16 -19.54
C TYR A 426 -4.36 4.36 -20.50
N VAL A 427 -5.59 4.83 -20.76
CA VAL A 427 -5.83 6.02 -21.58
C VAL A 427 -5.19 7.25 -20.94
N PHE A 428 -5.34 7.42 -19.62
CA PHE A 428 -4.74 8.51 -18.85
C PHE A 428 -3.21 8.50 -18.96
N ALA A 429 -2.57 7.34 -18.80
CA ALA A 429 -1.11 7.21 -18.92
C ALA A 429 -0.60 7.57 -20.33
N HIS A 430 -1.30 7.16 -21.39
CA HIS A 430 -0.94 7.54 -22.76
C HIS A 430 -1.14 9.03 -23.03
N GLY A 431 -2.18 9.67 -22.48
CA GLY A 431 -2.35 11.11 -22.63
C GLY A 431 -1.31 11.90 -21.85
N LEU A 432 -0.90 11.44 -20.66
CA LEU A 432 0.23 12.00 -19.90
C LEU A 432 1.53 12.03 -20.72
N LEU A 433 1.75 11.00 -21.54
CA LEU A 433 2.87 10.89 -22.48
C LEU A 433 2.68 11.72 -23.75
N GLY A 434 1.45 12.07 -24.11
CA GLY A 434 1.12 12.99 -25.20
C GLY A 434 1.66 14.40 -24.96
N SER A 435 1.90 15.15 -26.03
CA SER A 435 2.37 16.55 -25.96
C SER A 435 1.39 17.43 -26.71
N SER A 436 0.98 18.55 -26.10
CA SER A 436 0.18 19.58 -26.78
C SER A 436 0.97 20.39 -27.81
N THR A 437 2.31 20.34 -27.78
CA THR A 437 3.20 21.24 -28.53
C THR A 437 4.00 20.54 -29.64
N CYS A 438 4.24 19.24 -29.57
CA CYS A 438 5.10 18.54 -30.51
C CYS A 438 4.31 17.67 -31.50
N HIS A 439 4.34 18.05 -32.79
CA HIS A 439 3.93 17.19 -33.89
C HIS A 439 5.13 16.37 -34.37
N SER A 440 5.07 15.05 -34.19
CA SER A 440 6.01 14.16 -34.85
C SER A 440 5.31 13.46 -36.01
N LYS A 441 5.86 13.58 -37.23
CA LYS A 441 5.47 12.74 -38.38
C LYS A 441 5.55 11.23 -38.05
N GLY A 442 6.32 10.84 -37.03
CA GLY A 442 6.44 9.47 -36.51
C GLY A 442 5.34 9.02 -35.54
N GLN A 443 4.25 9.78 -35.35
CA GLN A 443 3.12 9.35 -34.52
C GLN A 443 2.25 8.31 -35.25
N TRP A 444 2.09 8.46 -36.57
CA TRP A 444 1.36 7.52 -37.43
C TRP A 444 2.01 6.13 -37.47
N SER A 445 3.34 6.06 -37.50
CA SER A 445 4.07 4.78 -37.43
C SER A 445 3.85 4.02 -36.12
N LYS A 446 3.44 4.71 -35.04
CA LYS A 446 3.08 4.09 -33.75
C LYS A 446 1.60 3.66 -33.67
N ILE A 447 0.75 4.09 -34.61
CA ILE A 447 -0.66 3.70 -34.67
C ILE A 447 -0.83 2.35 -35.38
N PHE A 448 -0.07 2.11 -36.46
CA PHE A 448 -0.18 0.86 -37.24
C PHE A 448 0.01 -0.42 -36.41
N PRO A 449 1.00 -0.52 -35.48
CA PRO A 449 1.11 -1.68 -34.61
C PRO A 449 -0.10 -1.90 -33.71
N ILE A 450 -0.75 -0.82 -33.25
CA ILE A 450 -1.94 -0.89 -32.38
C ILE A 450 -3.15 -1.37 -33.18
N ILE A 451 -3.31 -0.88 -34.42
CA ILE A 451 -4.35 -1.38 -35.33
C ILE A 451 -4.09 -2.86 -35.64
N GLY A 452 -2.84 -3.23 -35.92
CA GLY A 452 -2.45 -4.63 -36.13
C GLY A 452 -2.79 -5.53 -34.94
N LEU A 453 -2.52 -5.08 -33.71
CA LEU A 453 -2.95 -5.78 -32.49
C LEU A 453 -4.47 -5.87 -32.36
N GLY A 454 -5.20 -4.82 -32.75
CA GLY A 454 -6.66 -4.80 -32.76
C GLY A 454 -7.24 -5.83 -33.75
N ILE A 455 -6.67 -5.91 -34.95
CA ILE A 455 -7.04 -6.90 -35.97
C ILE A 455 -6.68 -8.30 -35.51
N LEU A 456 -5.46 -8.51 -35.01
CA LEU A 456 -5.01 -9.80 -34.50
C LEU A 456 -5.92 -10.30 -33.38
N ARG A 457 -6.29 -9.41 -32.44
CA ARG A 457 -7.25 -9.74 -31.38
C ARG A 457 -8.60 -10.14 -31.96
N LEU A 458 -9.17 -9.33 -32.86
CA LEU A 458 -10.46 -9.62 -33.49
C LEU A 458 -10.43 -10.98 -34.19
N LEU A 459 -9.40 -11.24 -35.01
CA LEU A 459 -9.24 -12.51 -35.72
C LEU A 459 -9.09 -13.67 -34.75
N SER A 460 -8.21 -13.54 -33.73
CA SER A 460 -7.97 -14.61 -32.75
C SER A 460 -9.24 -15.00 -31.99
N VAL A 461 -10.02 -14.01 -31.55
CA VAL A 461 -11.25 -14.24 -30.76
C VAL A 461 -12.33 -14.89 -31.63
N LYS A 462 -12.50 -14.43 -32.87
CA LYS A 462 -13.44 -15.02 -33.83
C LYS A 462 -13.01 -16.41 -34.32
N SER A 463 -11.71 -16.67 -34.47
CA SER A 463 -11.21 -17.97 -34.95
C SER A 463 -11.21 -19.06 -33.88
N LEU A 464 -11.24 -18.67 -32.61
CA LEU A 464 -11.17 -19.59 -31.46
C LEU A 464 -12.53 -19.79 -30.77
N ASP A 465 -13.62 -19.30 -31.38
CA ASP A 465 -14.99 -19.29 -30.82
C ASP A 465 -15.03 -18.85 -29.34
N TYR A 466 -14.20 -17.86 -29.00
CA TYR A 466 -14.05 -17.39 -27.64
C TYR A 466 -15.27 -16.53 -27.25
N HIS A 467 -15.79 -16.69 -26.04
CA HIS A 467 -16.99 -15.99 -25.57
C HIS A 467 -16.74 -14.47 -25.53
N GLU A 468 -17.35 -13.73 -26.46
CA GLU A 468 -17.29 -12.27 -26.52
C GLU A 468 -18.41 -11.66 -25.68
N HIS A 469 -18.04 -10.91 -24.64
CA HIS A 469 -18.97 -9.99 -24.00
C HIS A 469 -19.22 -8.79 -24.93
N VAL A 470 -20.22 -8.92 -25.81
CA VAL A 470 -20.63 -7.88 -26.77
C VAL A 470 -20.93 -6.55 -26.07
N SER A 471 -21.36 -6.60 -24.80
CA SER A 471 -21.59 -5.43 -23.96
C SER A 471 -20.33 -4.61 -23.67
N GLU A 472 -19.11 -5.13 -23.84
CA GLU A 472 -17.90 -4.37 -23.51
C GLU A 472 -17.55 -3.29 -24.54
N TYR A 473 -17.49 -3.67 -25.82
CA TYR A 473 -17.09 -2.80 -26.92
C TYR A 473 -17.97 -2.98 -28.17
N GLY A 474 -18.77 -4.05 -28.23
CA GLY A 474 -19.52 -4.45 -29.41
C GLY A 474 -19.02 -5.75 -30.03
N VAL A 475 -19.53 -6.06 -31.22
CA VAL A 475 -19.34 -7.36 -31.90
C VAL A 475 -17.97 -7.48 -32.58
N HIS A 476 -17.41 -6.38 -33.07
CA HIS A 476 -16.15 -6.34 -33.82
C HIS A 476 -15.12 -5.40 -33.20
N TRP A 477 -15.55 -4.56 -32.27
CA TRP A 477 -14.71 -3.53 -31.67
C TRP A 477 -13.94 -4.06 -30.48
N ASN A 478 -12.76 -3.49 -30.23
CA ASN A 478 -11.99 -3.75 -29.03
C ASN A 478 -11.23 -2.50 -28.60
N PHE A 479 -10.63 -2.57 -27.41
CA PHE A 479 -9.93 -1.41 -26.84
C PHE A 479 -8.76 -0.91 -27.71
N PHE A 480 -8.08 -1.78 -28.47
CA PHE A 480 -6.97 -1.34 -29.33
C PHE A 480 -7.46 -0.42 -30.45
N PHE A 481 -8.64 -0.67 -31.03
CA PHE A 481 -9.24 0.23 -32.01
C PHE A 481 -9.62 1.58 -31.38
N THR A 482 -10.19 1.56 -30.18
CA THR A 482 -10.49 2.79 -29.42
C THR A 482 -9.21 3.61 -29.18
N LEU A 483 -8.13 2.96 -28.75
CA LEU A 483 -6.83 3.59 -28.53
C LEU A 483 -6.20 4.13 -29.83
N ALA A 484 -6.29 3.38 -30.92
CA ALA A 484 -5.80 3.80 -32.23
C ALA A 484 -6.52 5.06 -32.71
N LEU A 485 -7.85 5.12 -32.54
CA LEU A 485 -8.64 6.30 -32.89
C LEU A 485 -8.32 7.51 -32.00
N ILE A 486 -8.19 7.34 -30.68
CA ILE A 486 -7.79 8.43 -29.77
C ILE A 486 -6.46 9.03 -30.24
N LYS A 487 -5.48 8.17 -30.55
CA LYS A 487 -4.17 8.62 -31.04
C LYS A 487 -4.24 9.26 -32.42
N GLY A 488 -5.06 8.71 -33.32
CA GLY A 488 -5.28 9.27 -34.66
C GLY A 488 -5.91 10.65 -34.61
N ILE A 489 -7.03 10.78 -33.88
CA ILE A 489 -7.74 12.06 -33.67
C ILE A 489 -6.81 13.08 -33.01
N SER A 490 -6.07 12.69 -31.97
CA SER A 490 -5.09 13.56 -31.32
C SER A 490 -3.93 13.96 -32.24
N ALA A 491 -3.54 13.13 -33.21
CA ALA A 491 -2.48 13.45 -34.16
C ALA A 491 -2.96 14.37 -35.30
N MET A 492 -4.26 14.33 -35.63
CA MET A 492 -4.87 15.18 -36.66
C MET A 492 -5.21 16.58 -36.13
N LEU A 493 -5.57 16.70 -34.85
CA LEU A 493 -5.97 17.97 -34.25
C LEU A 493 -4.75 18.79 -33.81
N LYS A 494 -4.47 19.89 -34.53
CA LYS A 494 -3.62 20.97 -34.02
C LYS A 494 -4.37 21.68 -32.90
N LEU A 495 -3.88 21.52 -31.68
CA LEU A 495 -4.50 22.13 -30.51
C LEU A 495 -4.12 23.62 -30.46
N GLN A 496 -5.00 24.46 -30.96
CA GLN A 496 -4.93 25.92 -30.77
C GLN A 496 -5.48 26.35 -29.41
N VAL A 497 -6.22 25.45 -28.75
CA VAL A 497 -6.90 25.65 -27.47
C VAL A 497 -6.32 24.68 -26.43
N ARG A 498 -6.32 25.08 -25.16
CA ARG A 498 -5.84 24.23 -24.05
C ARG A 498 -6.57 22.87 -24.02
N PRO A 499 -5.86 21.75 -23.81
CA PRO A 499 -6.48 20.42 -23.85
C PRO A 499 -7.63 20.24 -22.85
N ALA A 500 -7.57 20.84 -21.66
CA ALA A 500 -8.65 20.76 -20.68
C ALA A 500 -9.93 21.41 -21.19
N VAL A 501 -9.85 22.52 -21.94
CA VAL A 501 -11.04 23.16 -22.51
C VAL A 501 -11.69 22.24 -23.53
N ILE A 502 -10.88 21.58 -24.37
CA ILE A 502 -11.37 20.60 -25.34
C ILE A 502 -12.02 19.42 -24.62
N ALA A 503 -11.37 18.90 -23.57
CA ALA A 503 -11.91 17.81 -22.77
C ALA A 503 -13.26 18.19 -22.12
N THR A 504 -13.35 19.37 -21.49
CA THR A 504 -14.59 19.83 -20.86
C THR A 504 -15.70 20.05 -21.87
N SER A 505 -15.40 20.57 -23.06
CA SER A 505 -16.40 20.76 -24.13
C SER A 505 -16.89 19.41 -24.66
N ILE A 506 -15.99 18.44 -24.86
CA ILE A 506 -16.36 17.08 -25.27
C ILE A 506 -17.27 16.44 -24.22
N LEU A 507 -16.90 16.50 -22.92
CA LEU A 507 -17.71 15.91 -21.85
C LEU A 507 -19.07 16.59 -21.73
N ALA A 508 -19.13 17.93 -21.75
CA ALA A 508 -20.39 18.66 -21.65
C ALA A 508 -21.33 18.30 -22.81
N PHE A 509 -20.83 18.31 -24.05
CA PHE A 509 -21.63 17.92 -25.22
C PHE A 509 -22.05 16.46 -25.15
N TYR A 510 -21.12 15.55 -24.87
CA TYR A 510 -21.39 14.12 -24.82
C TYR A 510 -22.38 13.75 -23.74
N GLU A 511 -22.29 14.36 -22.56
CA GLU A 511 -23.22 14.13 -21.45
C GLU A 511 -24.64 14.61 -21.80
N ILE A 512 -24.78 15.76 -22.48
CA ILE A 512 -26.09 16.21 -23.00
C ILE A 512 -26.67 15.17 -23.94
N VAL A 513 -25.88 14.67 -24.90
CA VAL A 513 -26.33 13.65 -25.86
C VAL A 513 -26.71 12.34 -25.14
N LEU A 514 -25.95 11.93 -24.12
CA LEU A 514 -26.28 10.78 -23.29
C LEU A 514 -27.66 10.94 -22.63
N LYS A 515 -27.95 12.11 -22.05
CA LYS A 515 -29.24 12.41 -21.40
C LYS A 515 -30.40 12.57 -22.38
N LEU A 516 -30.15 12.95 -23.63
CA LEU A 516 -31.16 13.02 -24.70
C LEU A 516 -31.61 11.64 -25.22
N GLY A 517 -31.05 10.54 -24.71
CA GLY A 517 -31.52 9.18 -24.99
C GLY A 517 -30.43 8.22 -25.48
N LEU A 518 -29.24 8.72 -25.82
CA LEU A 518 -28.13 7.87 -26.27
C LEU A 518 -27.72 6.86 -25.18
N GLN A 519 -27.73 7.27 -23.91
CA GLN A 519 -27.44 6.38 -22.78
C GLN A 519 -28.34 5.13 -22.79
N ASN A 520 -29.65 5.34 -22.95
CA ASN A 520 -30.63 4.25 -22.93
C ASN A 520 -30.45 3.35 -24.15
N TRP A 521 -30.16 3.92 -25.32
CA TRP A 521 -29.93 3.14 -26.53
C TRP A 521 -28.66 2.28 -26.42
N ILE A 522 -27.54 2.80 -25.91
CA ILE A 522 -26.30 2.03 -25.75
C ILE A 522 -26.48 0.85 -24.76
N LEU A 523 -27.19 1.08 -23.65
CA LEU A 523 -27.39 0.08 -22.61
C LEU A 523 -28.55 -0.90 -22.88
N SER A 524 -29.44 -0.60 -23.82
CA SER A 524 -30.60 -1.45 -24.17
C SER A 524 -30.24 -2.66 -25.04
N ASP A 525 -31.15 -3.61 -25.19
CA ASP A 525 -31.00 -4.76 -26.11
C ASP A 525 -31.47 -4.45 -27.56
N TYR A 526 -31.39 -3.19 -27.99
CA TYR A 526 -31.83 -2.80 -29.33
C TYR A 526 -31.12 -3.60 -30.43
N PRO A 527 -31.80 -4.00 -31.53
CA PRO A 527 -31.22 -4.81 -32.59
C PRO A 527 -29.95 -4.21 -33.20
N ARG A 528 -28.93 -5.07 -33.41
CA ARG A 528 -27.65 -4.72 -34.04
C ARG A 528 -27.73 -4.98 -35.54
N THR A 529 -28.24 -4.02 -36.29
CA THR A 529 -28.52 -4.16 -37.74
C THR A 529 -27.40 -3.69 -38.66
N ASP A 530 -26.55 -2.80 -38.17
CA ASP A 530 -25.51 -2.12 -38.94
C ASP A 530 -24.19 -2.07 -38.14
N LEU A 531 -23.10 -1.65 -38.78
CA LEU A 531 -21.77 -1.68 -38.16
C LEU A 531 -21.70 -0.75 -36.93
N VAL A 532 -22.43 0.37 -36.93
CA VAL A 532 -22.42 1.31 -35.81
C VAL A 532 -23.25 0.77 -34.65
N SER A 533 -24.48 0.29 -34.89
CA SER A 533 -25.26 -0.35 -33.81
C SER A 533 -24.59 -1.60 -33.25
N SER A 534 -23.89 -2.36 -34.10
CA SER A 534 -23.13 -3.55 -33.68
C SER A 534 -21.95 -3.22 -32.76
N ASN A 535 -21.40 -2.00 -32.85
CA ASN A 535 -20.22 -1.56 -32.11
C ASN A 535 -20.45 -0.32 -31.24
N ARG A 536 -21.71 0.01 -30.95
CA ARG A 536 -22.10 1.27 -30.32
C ARG A 536 -21.40 1.53 -28.99
N GLU A 537 -21.14 0.51 -28.19
CA GLU A 537 -20.43 0.65 -26.91
C GLU A 537 -19.01 1.19 -27.10
N GLY A 538 -18.24 0.58 -28.01
CA GLY A 538 -16.87 1.01 -28.32
C GLY A 538 -16.80 2.32 -29.10
N VAL A 539 -17.75 2.55 -30.01
CA VAL A 539 -17.81 3.76 -30.85
C VAL A 539 -18.13 4.99 -30.02
N PHE A 540 -19.14 4.94 -29.14
CA PHE A 540 -19.58 6.13 -28.40
C PHE A 540 -18.77 6.37 -27.12
N SER A 541 -18.23 5.32 -26.48
CA SER A 541 -17.28 5.52 -25.36
C SER A 541 -15.99 6.23 -25.77
N LEU A 542 -15.68 6.27 -27.07
CA LEU A 542 -14.56 7.03 -27.64
C LEU A 542 -14.56 8.50 -27.19
N PHE A 543 -15.72 9.15 -27.10
CA PHE A 543 -15.81 10.57 -26.72
C PHE A 543 -15.36 10.79 -25.27
N GLY A 544 -15.83 9.95 -24.34
CA GLY A 544 -15.38 9.96 -22.95
C GLY A 544 -13.88 9.70 -22.82
N TYR A 545 -13.36 8.65 -23.49
CA TYR A 545 -11.94 8.35 -23.46
C TYR A 545 -11.07 9.43 -24.13
N LEU A 546 -11.56 10.09 -25.18
CA LEU A 546 -10.88 11.21 -25.82
C LEU A 546 -10.78 12.41 -24.87
N ALA A 547 -11.85 12.73 -24.15
CA ALA A 547 -11.81 13.76 -23.11
C ALA A 547 -10.86 13.41 -21.96
N LEU A 548 -10.87 12.14 -21.52
CA LEU A 548 -9.94 11.65 -20.51
C LEU A 548 -8.48 11.78 -20.98
N TYR A 549 -8.20 11.41 -22.23
CA TYR A 549 -6.88 11.57 -22.85
C TYR A 549 -6.44 13.03 -22.85
N TYR A 550 -7.27 13.97 -23.33
CA TYR A 550 -6.91 15.39 -23.34
C TYR A 550 -6.74 15.99 -21.94
N THR A 551 -7.57 15.59 -20.97
CA THR A 551 -7.40 15.99 -19.56
C THR A 551 -6.05 15.53 -19.03
N SER A 552 -5.70 14.27 -19.27
CA SER A 552 -4.43 13.69 -18.83
C SER A 552 -3.22 14.29 -19.55
N MET A 553 -3.37 14.74 -20.79
CA MET A 553 -2.31 15.44 -21.53
C MET A 553 -2.02 16.82 -20.97
N GLU A 554 -3.03 17.57 -20.53
CA GLU A 554 -2.79 18.85 -19.83
C GLU A 554 -2.02 18.64 -18.51
N ILE A 555 -2.40 17.60 -17.75
CA ILE A 555 -1.66 17.19 -16.55
C ILE A 555 -0.22 16.78 -16.93
N GLY A 556 -0.06 16.03 -18.04
CA GLY A 556 1.23 15.59 -18.57
C GLY A 556 2.14 16.74 -18.97
N ASP A 557 1.64 17.75 -19.67
CA ASP A 557 2.41 18.94 -20.03
C ASP A 557 2.92 19.67 -18.79
N TYR A 558 2.10 19.75 -17.75
CA TYR A 558 2.49 20.31 -16.47
C TYR A 558 3.57 19.47 -15.76
N LEU A 559 3.46 18.14 -15.80
CA LEU A 559 4.44 17.19 -15.27
C LEU A 559 5.76 17.15 -16.07
N LYS A 560 5.76 17.54 -17.34
CA LYS A 560 6.96 17.57 -18.20
C LYS A 560 7.75 18.87 -18.12
N LYS A 561 7.18 19.96 -17.59
CA LYS A 561 7.92 21.21 -17.37
C LYS A 561 9.22 20.91 -16.62
N PRO A 562 10.39 21.39 -17.06
CA PRO A 562 11.64 21.08 -16.38
C PRO A 562 11.58 21.56 -14.94
N LYS A 563 11.92 20.66 -14.00
CA LYS A 563 12.08 21.00 -12.58
C LYS A 563 13.57 21.09 -12.30
N THR A 564 14.01 22.25 -11.86
CA THR A 564 15.44 22.54 -11.67
C THR A 564 15.87 22.40 -10.22
N ASN A 565 14.94 22.63 -9.30
CA ASN A 565 15.20 22.64 -7.86
C ASN A 565 14.25 21.72 -7.11
N PHE A 566 14.66 21.26 -5.94
CA PHE A 566 13.83 20.44 -5.04
C PHE A 566 12.51 21.16 -4.64
N ARG A 567 12.55 22.49 -4.51
CA ARG A 567 11.35 23.32 -4.26
C ARG A 567 10.31 23.19 -5.37
N ASP A 568 10.72 23.05 -6.63
CA ASP A 568 9.82 22.89 -7.76
C ASP A 568 9.07 21.56 -7.67
N TRP A 569 9.76 20.51 -7.21
CA TRP A 569 9.15 19.19 -6.98
C TRP A 569 8.22 19.15 -5.77
N ILE A 570 8.56 19.83 -4.68
CA ILE A 570 7.61 20.03 -3.57
C ILE A 570 6.39 20.81 -4.04
N GLY A 571 6.59 21.87 -4.83
CA GLY A 571 5.48 22.64 -5.42
C GLY A 571 4.59 21.79 -6.32
N LEU A 572 5.18 20.86 -7.09
CA LEU A 572 4.46 19.86 -7.86
C LEU A 572 3.63 18.94 -6.95
N LEU A 573 4.24 18.39 -5.91
CA LEU A 573 3.57 17.51 -4.95
C LEU A 573 2.37 18.19 -4.29
N ILE A 574 2.53 19.42 -3.79
CA ILE A 574 1.45 20.19 -3.16
C ILE A 574 0.29 20.40 -4.14
N ARG A 575 0.58 20.71 -5.40
CA ARG A 575 -0.46 20.91 -6.42
C ARG A 575 -1.18 19.60 -6.77
N LEU A 576 -0.45 18.48 -6.88
CA LEU A 576 -1.07 17.17 -7.11
C LEU A 576 -1.93 16.74 -5.92
N LEU A 577 -1.48 16.97 -4.68
CA LEU A 577 -2.28 16.75 -3.47
C LEU A 577 -3.55 17.60 -3.47
N ALA A 578 -3.44 18.90 -3.78
CA ALA A 578 -4.59 19.79 -3.84
C ALA A 578 -5.59 19.36 -4.93
N LEU A 579 -5.12 19.01 -6.12
CA LEU A 579 -5.96 18.52 -7.20
C LEU A 579 -6.64 17.20 -6.85
N SER A 580 -5.91 16.26 -6.25
CA SER A 580 -6.45 14.97 -5.79
C SER A 580 -7.54 15.17 -4.73
N PHE A 581 -7.31 16.06 -3.77
CA PHE A 581 -8.28 16.39 -2.73
C PHE A 581 -9.52 17.06 -3.31
N LEU A 582 -9.36 18.05 -4.18
CA LEU A 582 -10.48 18.75 -4.82
C LEU A 582 -11.31 17.80 -5.68
N SER A 583 -10.66 16.96 -6.50
CA SER A 583 -11.36 16.04 -7.39
C SER A 583 -12.07 14.92 -6.63
N TRP A 584 -11.48 14.42 -5.54
CA TRP A 584 -12.13 13.44 -4.66
C TRP A 584 -13.39 14.00 -3.99
N ASN A 585 -13.34 15.23 -3.48
CA ASN A 585 -14.50 15.87 -2.87
C ASN A 585 -15.56 16.31 -3.90
N ALA A 586 -15.17 16.53 -5.15
CA ALA A 586 -16.11 16.85 -6.22
C ALA A 586 -16.87 15.61 -6.72
N LEU A 587 -16.32 14.40 -6.59
CA LEU A 587 -16.89 13.18 -7.16
C LEU A 587 -18.36 12.92 -6.74
N PRO A 588 -18.75 13.05 -5.45
CA PRO A 588 -20.15 12.89 -5.04
C PRO A 588 -21.10 13.91 -5.70
N TYR A 589 -20.61 15.11 -6.00
CA TYR A 589 -21.41 16.13 -6.73
C TYR A 589 -21.63 15.70 -8.19
N PHE A 590 -20.58 15.18 -8.85
CA PHE A 590 -20.73 14.65 -10.21
C PHE A 590 -21.68 13.45 -10.25
N GLU A 591 -21.65 12.57 -9.25
CA GLU A 591 -22.62 11.47 -9.11
C GLU A 591 -24.05 11.98 -8.98
N ALA A 592 -24.27 13.02 -8.15
CA ALA A 592 -25.59 13.59 -7.94
C ALA A 592 -26.17 14.25 -9.21
N VAL A 593 -25.31 14.87 -10.03
CA VAL A 593 -25.74 15.60 -11.24
C VAL A 593 -25.84 14.69 -12.46
N PHE A 594 -24.85 13.83 -12.68
CA PHE A 594 -24.71 13.06 -13.92
C PHE A 594 -25.02 11.56 -13.75
N GLY A 595 -25.20 11.11 -12.51
CA GLY A 595 -25.40 9.70 -12.16
C GLY A 595 -24.09 8.96 -11.90
N LEU A 596 -24.21 7.68 -11.56
CA LEU A 596 -23.08 6.80 -11.26
C LEU A 596 -22.11 6.67 -12.46
N PRO A 597 -20.83 6.36 -12.22
CA PRO A 597 -19.87 6.12 -13.31
C PRO A 597 -20.24 4.87 -14.11
N SER A 598 -19.99 4.91 -15.43
CA SER A 598 -20.14 3.78 -16.35
C SER A 598 -18.95 3.68 -17.29
N ARG A 599 -18.22 2.57 -17.24
CA ARG A 599 -17.10 2.27 -18.16
C ARG A 599 -17.57 2.12 -19.61
N ARG A 600 -18.74 1.51 -19.83
CA ARG A 600 -19.31 1.27 -21.18
C ARG A 600 -19.67 2.56 -21.87
N LEU A 601 -20.16 3.54 -21.12
CA LEU A 601 -20.49 4.86 -21.64
C LEU A 601 -19.27 5.78 -21.66
N ALA A 602 -18.31 5.58 -20.74
CA ALA A 602 -17.29 6.55 -20.40
C ALA A 602 -17.90 7.94 -20.11
N ASN A 603 -18.97 7.96 -19.29
CA ASN A 603 -19.70 9.17 -18.94
C ASN A 603 -18.85 10.13 -18.08
N THR A 604 -19.36 11.35 -17.84
CA THR A 604 -18.61 12.40 -17.13
C THR A 604 -18.14 11.94 -15.75
N THR A 605 -19.01 11.31 -14.96
CA THR A 605 -18.66 10.78 -13.63
C THR A 605 -17.53 9.75 -13.70
N PHE A 606 -17.54 8.85 -14.69
CA PHE A 606 -16.46 7.88 -14.91
C PHE A 606 -15.13 8.58 -15.22
N CYS A 607 -15.13 9.57 -16.11
CA CYS A 607 -13.92 10.33 -16.46
C CYS A 607 -13.35 11.08 -15.24
N VAL A 608 -14.19 11.73 -14.44
CA VAL A 608 -13.76 12.43 -13.21
C VAL A 608 -13.21 11.45 -12.17
N TRP A 609 -13.85 10.29 -12.01
CA TRP A 609 -13.34 9.23 -11.14
C TRP A 609 -11.96 8.73 -11.61
N MET A 610 -11.78 8.46 -12.90
CA MET A 610 -10.50 8.02 -13.46
C MET A 610 -9.41 9.07 -13.28
N VAL A 611 -9.70 10.36 -13.49
CA VAL A 611 -8.75 11.45 -13.24
C VAL A 611 -8.37 11.50 -11.76
N THR A 612 -9.35 11.42 -10.86
CA THR A 612 -9.12 11.42 -9.41
C THR A 612 -8.23 10.27 -8.97
N TYR A 613 -8.55 9.05 -9.39
CA TYR A 613 -7.77 7.86 -9.10
C TYR A 613 -6.31 8.01 -9.57
N ASN A 614 -6.10 8.47 -10.80
CA ASN A 614 -4.77 8.63 -11.38
C ASN A 614 -3.97 9.78 -10.74
N LEU A 615 -4.62 10.86 -10.32
CA LEU A 615 -3.96 11.94 -9.57
C LEU A 615 -3.48 11.47 -8.20
N ILE A 616 -4.28 10.67 -7.49
CA ILE A 616 -3.88 10.04 -6.22
C ILE A 616 -2.67 9.12 -6.45
N LEU A 617 -2.73 8.26 -7.48
CA LEU A 617 -1.61 7.38 -7.85
C LEU A 617 -0.33 8.18 -8.15
N LEU A 618 -0.40 9.23 -8.98
CA LEU A 618 0.74 10.08 -9.31
C LEU A 618 1.33 10.78 -8.07
N THR A 619 0.45 11.28 -7.18
CA THR A 619 0.84 11.87 -5.90
C THR A 619 1.59 10.87 -5.04
N CYS A 620 1.10 9.64 -4.99
CA CYS A 620 1.70 8.57 -4.21
C CYS A 620 3.10 8.22 -4.73
N CYS A 621 3.24 8.00 -6.04
CA CYS A 621 4.52 7.73 -6.69
C CYS A 621 5.54 8.86 -6.47
N LEU A 622 5.12 10.11 -6.69
CA LEU A 622 6.00 11.27 -6.50
C LEU A 622 6.46 11.40 -5.05
N THR A 623 5.60 11.11 -4.08
CA THR A 623 5.96 11.13 -2.66
C THR A 623 7.06 10.10 -2.36
N SER A 624 6.92 8.87 -2.86
CA SER A 624 7.94 7.81 -2.68
C SER A 624 9.28 8.23 -3.30
N ASP A 625 9.25 8.73 -4.54
CA ASP A 625 10.46 9.15 -5.23
C ASP A 625 11.13 10.35 -4.56
N LEU A 626 10.36 11.33 -4.05
CA LEU A 626 10.95 12.46 -3.34
C LEU A 626 11.60 12.03 -2.02
N LEU A 627 11.02 11.06 -1.31
CA LEU A 627 11.65 10.46 -0.14
C LEU A 627 12.99 9.82 -0.51
N LEU A 628 13.06 9.06 -1.61
CA LEU A 628 14.31 8.42 -2.07
C LEU A 628 15.35 9.43 -2.59
N VAL A 629 14.94 10.42 -3.38
CA VAL A 629 15.83 11.44 -3.95
C VAL A 629 16.44 12.34 -2.87
N THR A 630 15.68 12.69 -1.82
CA THR A 630 16.24 13.45 -0.68
C THR A 630 17.38 12.72 0.01
N VAL A 631 17.33 11.39 0.02
CA VAL A 631 18.38 10.53 0.57
C VAL A 631 19.60 10.51 -0.35
N ASP A 632 19.41 10.27 -1.65
CA ASP A 632 20.52 10.18 -2.61
C ASP A 632 21.26 11.50 -2.82
N TYR A 633 20.55 12.63 -2.85
CA TYR A 633 21.17 13.95 -2.98
C TYR A 633 22.04 14.30 -1.76
N ARG A 634 21.57 13.98 -0.55
CA ARG A 634 22.34 14.22 0.68
C ARG A 634 23.56 13.31 0.79
N ARG A 635 23.46 12.04 0.38
CA ARG A 635 24.58 11.10 0.29
C ARG A 635 25.70 11.62 -0.62
N LYS A 636 25.36 12.10 -1.83
CA LYS A 636 26.38 12.63 -2.77
C LYS A 636 27.07 13.89 -2.26
N ARG A 637 26.37 14.73 -1.50
CA ARG A 637 26.94 15.93 -0.86
C ARG A 637 27.90 15.61 0.29
N THR A 638 27.77 14.45 0.94
CA THR A 638 28.64 14.03 2.04
C THR A 638 29.92 13.32 1.58
N LEU A 639 29.96 12.81 0.35
CA LEU A 639 31.06 11.98 -0.17
C LEU A 639 32.14 12.72 -0.99
N SER A 640 31.96 14.01 -1.35
CA SER A 640 33.01 14.79 -2.04
C SER A 640 32.81 16.30 -1.98
N SER A 641 33.89 17.05 -1.68
CA SER A 641 33.96 18.51 -1.71
C SER A 641 33.90 19.09 -3.14
N GLU A 642 34.17 18.29 -4.18
CA GLU A 642 34.04 18.68 -5.60
C GLU A 642 32.60 18.57 -6.13
N ALA A 643 31.68 17.97 -5.34
CA ALA A 643 30.26 17.86 -5.69
C ALA A 643 29.51 19.21 -5.68
N LEU A 644 30.14 20.30 -5.21
CA LEU A 644 29.56 21.64 -5.17
C LEU A 644 29.30 22.26 -6.55
N ASN A 645 30.00 21.80 -7.59
CA ASN A 645 29.86 22.31 -8.96
C ASN A 645 29.03 21.40 -9.88
N MET A 646 28.55 20.24 -9.38
CA MET A 646 27.59 19.43 -10.13
C MET A 646 26.18 19.98 -9.93
N LYS A 647 25.55 20.45 -11.02
CA LYS A 647 24.12 20.74 -11.04
C LYS A 647 23.36 19.56 -10.42
N PRO A 648 22.37 19.79 -9.53
CA PRO A 648 21.59 18.70 -8.95
C PRO A 648 21.05 17.86 -10.11
N LEU A 649 21.53 16.62 -10.19
CA LEU A 649 21.06 15.65 -11.17
C LEU A 649 19.68 15.19 -10.70
N LEU A 650 18.69 16.09 -10.78
CA LEU A 650 17.27 15.82 -10.58
C LEU A 650 16.83 14.97 -11.77
N ARG A 651 17.16 13.67 -11.67
CA ARG A 651 16.67 12.64 -12.57
C ARG A 651 15.15 12.58 -12.47
N GLU A 652 14.53 12.16 -13.56
CA GLU A 652 13.12 11.79 -13.54
C GLU A 652 12.88 10.78 -12.39
N PRO A 653 11.71 10.84 -11.73
CA PRO A 653 11.38 9.93 -10.63
C PRO A 653 11.53 8.47 -11.10
N TYR A 654 12.20 7.61 -10.30
CA TYR A 654 12.53 6.24 -10.72
C TYR A 654 11.27 5.41 -11.00
N SER A 655 10.21 5.61 -10.21
CA SER A 655 8.92 4.94 -10.44
C SER A 655 8.27 5.37 -11.77
N MET A 656 8.36 6.66 -12.12
CA MET A 656 7.88 7.20 -13.39
C MET A 656 8.66 6.64 -14.58
N GLN A 657 9.98 6.48 -14.47
CA GLN A 657 10.79 5.86 -15.53
C GLN A 657 10.43 4.38 -15.74
N PHE A 658 10.23 3.64 -14.64
CA PHE A 658 9.90 2.22 -14.69
C PHE A 658 8.52 1.96 -15.31
N ILE A 659 7.49 2.72 -14.88
CA ILE A 659 6.11 2.59 -15.37
C ILE A 659 6.01 3.05 -16.83
N ASN A 660 6.67 4.16 -17.22
CA ASN A 660 6.62 4.66 -18.59
C ASN A 660 7.31 3.75 -19.61
N ARG A 661 8.41 3.10 -19.23
CA ARG A 661 9.24 2.38 -20.21
C ARG A 661 8.66 1.02 -20.58
N ASN A 662 7.95 0.35 -19.66
CA ASN A 662 7.51 -1.03 -19.86
C ASN A 662 5.98 -1.25 -19.74
N GLY A 663 5.16 -0.23 -19.48
CA GLY A 663 3.72 -0.39 -19.22
C GLY A 663 2.93 -1.06 -20.36
N MET A 664 3.22 -0.72 -21.62
CA MET A 664 2.58 -1.36 -22.79
C MET A 664 3.02 -2.81 -22.95
N LEU A 665 4.29 -3.11 -22.70
CA LEU A 665 4.81 -4.48 -22.77
C LEU A 665 4.21 -5.35 -21.64
N TYR A 666 4.16 -4.84 -20.42
CA TYR A 666 3.52 -5.50 -19.28
C TYR A 666 2.04 -5.79 -19.56
N PHE A 667 1.31 -4.82 -20.11
CA PHE A 667 -0.11 -4.99 -20.48
C PHE A 667 -0.30 -6.02 -21.61
N LEU A 668 0.52 -5.97 -22.67
CA LEU A 668 0.41 -6.93 -23.78
C LEU A 668 0.75 -8.35 -23.33
N LEU A 669 1.81 -8.51 -22.54
CA LEU A 669 2.26 -9.80 -22.01
C LEU A 669 1.21 -10.38 -21.04
N ALA A 670 0.59 -9.53 -20.21
CA ALA A 670 -0.54 -9.88 -19.36
C ALA A 670 -1.74 -10.40 -20.16
N ASN A 671 -2.14 -9.70 -21.23
CA ASN A 671 -3.28 -10.12 -22.07
C ASN A 671 -2.97 -11.39 -22.88
N LEU A 672 -1.76 -11.51 -23.44
CA LEU A 672 -1.34 -12.69 -24.18
C LEU A 672 -1.31 -13.94 -23.29
N LEU A 673 -0.69 -13.83 -22.10
CA LEU A 673 -0.66 -14.91 -21.13
C LEU A 673 -2.07 -15.27 -20.64
N THR A 674 -2.97 -14.30 -20.49
CA THR A 674 -4.38 -14.56 -20.15
C THR A 674 -5.07 -15.36 -21.25
N GLY A 675 -4.90 -14.97 -22.51
CA GLY A 675 -5.41 -15.74 -23.65
C GLY A 675 -4.82 -17.15 -23.71
N LEU A 676 -3.51 -17.30 -23.55
CA LEU A 676 -2.85 -18.61 -23.51
C LEU A 676 -3.39 -19.50 -22.39
N ILE A 677 -3.59 -18.94 -21.19
CA ILE A 677 -4.15 -19.68 -20.06
C ILE A 677 -5.59 -20.10 -20.34
N ASN A 678 -6.43 -19.21 -20.84
CA ASN A 678 -7.83 -19.51 -21.16
C ASN A 678 -8.00 -20.51 -22.32
N LEU A 679 -7.01 -20.61 -23.22
CA LEU A 679 -6.98 -21.63 -24.28
C LEU A 679 -6.43 -22.97 -23.79
N SER A 680 -5.54 -22.94 -22.81
CA SER A 680 -4.88 -24.14 -22.29
C SER A 680 -5.69 -24.81 -21.18
N PHE A 681 -6.56 -24.05 -20.50
CA PHE A 681 -7.30 -24.50 -19.32
C PHE A 681 -8.74 -23.99 -19.35
N ASP A 682 -9.70 -24.84 -18.99
CA ASP A 682 -11.08 -24.42 -18.71
C ASP A 682 -11.11 -23.62 -17.40
N THR A 683 -10.98 -22.29 -17.51
CA THR A 683 -10.90 -21.37 -16.36
C THR A 683 -12.22 -21.21 -15.61
N VAL A 684 -13.34 -21.42 -16.28
CA VAL A 684 -14.68 -21.26 -15.71
C VAL A 684 -15.02 -22.40 -14.77
N ASN A 685 -14.78 -23.65 -15.20
CA ASN A 685 -15.06 -24.84 -14.39
C ASN A 685 -13.86 -25.30 -13.58
N MET A 686 -12.73 -24.58 -13.65
CA MET A 686 -11.52 -24.97 -12.95
C MET A 686 -11.72 -24.97 -11.45
N ASN A 687 -11.25 -26.04 -10.81
CA ASN A 687 -11.21 -26.08 -9.37
C ASN A 687 -10.29 -24.95 -8.85
N SER A 688 -10.55 -24.57 -7.61
CA SER A 688 -9.90 -23.41 -7.01
C SER A 688 -8.38 -23.55 -6.82
N TYR A 689 -7.87 -24.79 -6.79
CA TYR A 689 -6.46 -25.10 -6.65
C TYR A 689 -5.66 -24.82 -7.93
N SER A 690 -6.11 -25.40 -9.04
CA SER A 690 -5.52 -25.17 -10.36
C SER A 690 -5.64 -23.68 -10.73
N SER A 691 -6.77 -23.06 -10.38
CA SER A 691 -7.00 -21.63 -10.57
C SER A 691 -5.92 -20.77 -9.91
N MET A 692 -5.64 -21.01 -8.63
CA MET A 692 -4.68 -20.21 -7.88
C MET A 692 -3.24 -20.51 -8.28
N THR A 693 -2.91 -21.77 -8.56
CA THR A 693 -1.57 -22.17 -9.03
C THR A 693 -1.24 -21.44 -10.33
N ILE A 694 -2.21 -21.38 -11.25
CA ILE A 694 -2.08 -20.63 -12.50
C ILE A 694 -1.99 -19.12 -12.24
N LEU A 695 -2.78 -18.56 -11.32
CA LEU A 695 -2.71 -17.13 -10.98
C LEU A 695 -1.36 -16.74 -10.35
N VAL A 696 -0.84 -17.53 -9.42
CA VAL A 696 0.47 -17.29 -8.79
C VAL A 696 1.59 -17.46 -9.81
N GLY A 697 1.54 -18.52 -10.62
CA GLY A 697 2.48 -18.74 -11.72
C GLY A 697 2.44 -17.62 -12.74
N TYR A 698 1.25 -17.12 -13.08
CA TYR A 698 1.05 -15.98 -13.97
C TYR A 698 1.68 -14.70 -13.40
N VAL A 699 1.38 -14.34 -12.14
CA VAL A 699 1.94 -13.13 -11.52
C VAL A 699 3.46 -13.22 -11.43
N ALA A 700 3.99 -14.39 -11.06
CA ALA A 700 5.43 -14.64 -11.00
C ALA A 700 6.08 -14.54 -12.39
N LEU A 701 5.54 -15.24 -13.39
CA LEU A 701 6.06 -15.23 -14.75
C LEU A 701 6.00 -13.83 -15.36
N LEU A 702 4.89 -13.12 -15.21
CA LEU A 702 4.70 -11.75 -15.70
C LEU A 702 5.73 -10.81 -15.08
N SER A 703 5.89 -10.87 -13.76
CA SER A 703 6.81 -10.01 -13.00
C SER A 703 8.27 -10.32 -13.32
N SER A 704 8.65 -11.60 -13.37
CA SER A 704 10.00 -12.05 -13.72
C SER A 704 10.34 -11.74 -15.18
N SER A 705 9.40 -11.91 -16.12
CA SER A 705 9.62 -11.62 -17.55
C SER A 705 9.89 -10.13 -17.78
N VAL A 706 9.13 -9.25 -17.12
CA VAL A 706 9.37 -7.81 -17.21
C VAL A 706 10.64 -7.39 -16.49
N ALA A 707 10.95 -7.99 -15.34
CA ALA A 707 12.21 -7.75 -14.64
C ALA A 707 13.43 -8.15 -15.50
N TYR A 708 13.37 -9.32 -16.15
CA TYR A 708 14.41 -9.83 -17.03
C TYR A 708 14.60 -8.97 -18.28
N LEU A 709 13.52 -8.63 -18.99
CA LEU A 709 13.58 -7.76 -20.17
C LEU A 709 14.10 -6.37 -19.80
N SER A 710 13.73 -5.85 -18.63
CA SER A 710 14.26 -4.59 -18.12
C SER A 710 15.76 -4.68 -17.83
N ALA A 711 16.25 -5.79 -17.26
CA ALA A 711 17.67 -5.99 -17.02
C ALA A 711 18.46 -6.13 -18.33
N SER A 712 17.93 -6.86 -19.32
CA SER A 712 18.63 -7.11 -20.60
C SER A 712 18.69 -5.88 -21.51
N ILE A 713 17.66 -5.03 -21.50
CA ILE A 713 17.59 -3.83 -22.35
C ILE A 713 18.38 -2.67 -21.75
N TYR A 714 18.44 -2.57 -20.41
CA TYR A 714 19.01 -1.41 -19.74
C TYR A 714 20.34 -1.66 -19.02
N GLY A 715 20.86 -2.90 -19.02
CA GLY A 715 22.21 -3.23 -18.57
C GLY A 715 22.47 -2.84 -17.11
N TYR A 716 21.71 -3.41 -16.17
CA TYR A 716 21.98 -3.31 -14.74
C TYR A 716 22.83 -4.48 -14.24
#